data_AF-Q9BU23-F1
#
_entry.id   AF-Q9BU23-F1
#
_cell.length_a   1.000
_cell.length_b   1.000
_cell.length_c   1.000
_cell.angle_alpha   90.00
_cell.angle_beta   90.00
_cell.angle_gamma   90.00
#
_symmetry.space_group_name_H-M   'P 1'
#
loop_
_entity.id
_entity.type
_entity.pdbx_description
1 polymer ?
#
loop_
_entity_poly.entity_id
_entity_poly.type
_entity_poly.pdbx_seq_one_letter_code
_entity_poly.pdbx_strand_id
1 'polypeptide(L)'
;MAGSRLPRQLFLQGVAAVFMFAFASLYTQIPGLYGPEGILPARRTLRPQGKGRWQQLWETPTLLWEAPRLGLDTAQGLELLSLLGALVALGALLLSPLRHPVIYLLLWAAYLSACQVGQVFLYFQWDSLLLETGFLAVLVAPLRPASHRKEAPQGRQAGALPHEDLPFWLVRWLLFRLMFASGVVKLTSRCPAWWGLTALTYHYETQCLPTPAAWFAHHLPVWLHKLSVVATFLIEIAVPPLFFAPIRRLRLAAFYSQVLLQVLIIITGNYNFFNLMTLVLTTALLDDQHLAAEPGHGSRKKTATSWPKALLATLSLLLELAVYGLLAYGTVHYFGLEVDWQQRTIHSRTTFTFHQFSQWLKTLTLPTVWLGVASLVWELLSALWRWTQVRGWLRKLSAVVQLSLVGTATVALFLISLVPYSYVEPGTHGRLWTGAHRLFGAVEHLQLANSYGLFRRMTGLGGRPEVVLEGSYDGHHWTEIEFMYKPGNLSRPPPVVVPHQPRLDWQMWFAALGPHTHSPWFTSLVLRLLQGKEPVIRLVQSQVARYPFHKQPPTYVRAQRYKYWFSQPGEQGQWWRRQWVEEFFPSVSLGDPTLETLLRQFGLQEKSPPRTRSANSTLAQALHWTRSQLSPLEAPALLWGLLMAVGAVRFVQALLAPCSLRSSPLAPVSGEKRRPASQKDSGAASEQATAAPNPCSSSSRTTRRKK
;
A
#
# COMPACT_ATOMS: atom_id res chain seq x y z
N MET A 1 -3.69 -21.75 -8.91
CA MET A 1 -2.83 -20.94 -8.01
C MET A 1 -2.94 -21.47 -6.58
N ALA A 2 -2.47 -22.70 -6.31
CA ALA A 2 -2.90 -23.44 -5.13
C ALA A 2 -2.48 -22.78 -3.78
N GLY A 3 -3.43 -22.12 -3.10
CA GLY A 3 -3.43 -21.81 -1.67
C GLY A 3 -2.19 -21.10 -1.13
N SER A 4 -1.88 -19.89 -1.60
CA SER A 4 -0.72 -19.10 -1.17
C SER A 4 -0.83 -18.67 0.30
N ARG A 5 -0.29 -19.47 1.23
CA ARG A 5 -0.33 -19.18 2.67
C ARG A 5 0.63 -18.07 3.06
N LEU A 6 1.88 -18.12 2.59
CA LEU A 6 2.93 -17.17 2.95
C LEU A 6 2.65 -15.77 2.38
N PRO A 7 2.30 -15.60 1.07
CA PRO A 7 1.96 -14.29 0.54
C PRO A 7 0.78 -13.62 1.27
N ARG A 8 -0.25 -14.38 1.65
CA ARG A 8 -1.38 -13.85 2.44
C ARG A 8 -0.94 -13.41 3.84
N GLN A 9 -0.05 -14.16 4.48
CA GLN A 9 0.48 -13.75 5.79
C GLN A 9 1.30 -12.46 5.70
N LEU A 10 2.13 -12.33 4.66
CA LEU A 10 2.89 -11.10 4.37
C LEU A 10 1.98 -9.93 4.04
N PHE A 11 0.93 -10.15 3.24
CA PHE A 11 -0.09 -9.15 2.95
C PHE A 11 -0.73 -8.62 4.24
N LEU A 12 -1.23 -9.51 5.09
CA LEU A 12 -1.87 -9.15 6.37
C LEU A 12 -0.89 -8.41 7.30
N GLN A 13 0.34 -8.88 7.44
CA GLN A 13 1.38 -8.17 8.21
C GLN A 13 1.67 -6.78 7.64
N GLY A 14 1.79 -6.68 6.32
CA GLY A 14 2.03 -5.42 5.63
C GLY A 14 0.90 -4.41 5.83
N VAL A 15 -0.36 -4.85 5.72
CA VAL A 15 -1.53 -4.01 5.99
C VAL A 15 -1.55 -3.55 7.45
N ALA A 16 -1.26 -4.43 8.40
CA ALA A 16 -1.14 -4.06 9.81
C ALA A 16 -0.02 -3.04 10.05
N ALA A 17 1.15 -3.21 9.43
CA ALA A 17 2.25 -2.24 9.52
C ALA A 17 1.86 -0.87 8.96
N VAL A 18 1.17 -0.82 7.81
CA VAL A 18 0.71 0.46 7.24
C VAL A 18 -0.35 1.11 8.11
N PHE A 19 -1.33 0.37 8.65
CA PHE A 19 -2.28 0.93 9.61
C PHE A 19 -1.59 1.52 10.83
N MET A 20 -0.60 0.82 11.39
CA MET A 20 0.21 1.30 12.50
C MET A 20 0.87 2.65 12.16
N PHE A 21 1.54 2.75 11.00
CA PHE A 21 2.17 4.00 10.56
C PHE A 21 1.14 5.11 10.33
N ALA A 22 0.02 4.80 9.66
CA ALA A 22 -1.02 5.77 9.35
C ALA A 22 -1.66 6.35 10.61
N PHE A 23 -1.98 5.50 11.60
CA PHE A 23 -2.54 5.93 12.88
C PHE A 23 -1.53 6.69 13.74
N ALA A 24 -0.29 6.22 13.88
CA ALA A 24 0.74 6.91 14.65
C ALA A 24 1.08 8.28 14.02
N SER A 25 1.18 8.34 12.69
CA SER A 25 1.40 9.59 11.94
C SER A 25 0.23 10.56 12.12
N LEU A 26 -1.01 10.06 12.10
CA LEU A 26 -2.19 10.89 12.33
C LEU A 26 -2.22 11.42 13.76
N TYR A 27 -2.01 10.55 14.75
CA TYR A 27 -2.08 10.87 16.17
C TYR A 27 -1.24 12.10 16.55
N THR A 28 0.00 12.17 16.06
CA THR A 28 0.93 13.28 16.34
C THR A 28 0.42 14.63 15.82
N GLN A 29 -0.42 14.63 14.78
CA GLN A 29 -0.90 15.85 14.12
C GLN A 29 -2.32 16.28 14.56
N ILE A 30 -3.07 15.42 15.27
CA ILE A 30 -4.47 15.71 15.65
C ILE A 30 -4.65 17.04 16.38
N PRO A 31 -3.86 17.41 17.41
CA PRO A 31 -4.11 18.64 18.16
C PRO A 31 -4.03 19.90 17.28
N GLY A 32 -3.02 19.95 16.39
CA GLY A 32 -2.83 21.07 15.48
C GLY A 32 -3.80 21.09 14.30
N LEU A 33 -4.21 19.93 13.79
CA LEU A 33 -5.13 19.88 12.64
C LEU A 33 -6.58 19.98 13.07
N TYR A 34 -6.99 19.18 14.05
CA TYR A 34 -8.39 18.88 14.37
C TYR A 34 -8.81 19.23 15.80
N GLY A 35 -7.85 19.59 16.65
CA GLY A 35 -8.12 20.01 18.02
C GLY A 35 -9.02 21.26 18.08
N PRO A 36 -9.52 21.61 19.28
CA PRO A 36 -10.34 22.81 19.46
C PRO A 36 -9.64 24.09 19.00
N GLU A 37 -8.31 24.15 19.15
CA GLU A 37 -7.44 25.25 18.71
C GLU A 37 -6.70 24.95 17.39
N GLY A 38 -7.03 23.84 16.73
CA GLY A 38 -6.40 23.44 15.49
C GLY A 38 -6.83 24.30 14.29
N ILE A 39 -6.20 24.03 13.14
CA ILE A 39 -6.49 24.67 11.85
C ILE A 39 -7.96 24.43 11.46
N LEU A 40 -8.42 23.19 11.51
CA LEU A 40 -9.79 22.81 11.18
C LEU A 40 -10.38 21.89 12.27
N PRO A 41 -10.98 22.46 13.33
CA PRO A 41 -11.52 21.66 14.43
C PRO A 41 -12.54 20.60 13.96
N ALA A 42 -12.30 19.32 14.26
CA ALA A 42 -13.15 18.20 13.78
C ALA A 42 -14.59 18.29 14.29
N ARG A 43 -14.84 18.96 15.42
CA ARG A 43 -16.21 19.26 15.92
C ARG A 43 -17.11 19.97 14.90
N ARG A 44 -16.52 20.62 13.88
CA ARG A 44 -17.27 21.34 12.84
C ARG A 44 -17.98 20.40 11.87
N THR A 45 -17.49 19.17 11.69
CA THR A 45 -18.05 18.20 10.74
C THR A 45 -19.23 17.43 11.33
N LEU A 46 -19.16 17.07 12.61
CA LEU A 46 -20.21 16.31 13.30
C LEU A 46 -21.22 17.25 13.98
N ARG A 47 -22.17 17.78 13.21
CA ARG A 47 -23.34 18.49 13.74
C ARG A 47 -24.56 17.57 13.73
N PRO A 48 -25.22 17.31 14.87
CA PRO A 48 -26.46 16.56 14.90
C PRO A 48 -27.53 17.30 14.09
N GLN A 49 -28.01 16.70 12.99
CA GLN A 49 -29.05 17.30 12.13
C GLN A 49 -30.48 16.88 12.53
N GLY A 50 -30.69 16.39 13.76
CA GLY A 50 -31.99 15.86 14.20
C GLY A 50 -32.43 14.54 13.53
N LYS A 51 -31.65 14.01 12.58
CA LYS A 51 -31.91 12.71 11.92
C LYS A 51 -31.82 11.53 12.89
N GLY A 52 -32.48 10.42 12.55
CA GLY A 52 -32.38 9.17 13.30
C GLY A 52 -30.94 8.64 13.37
N ARG A 53 -30.56 7.99 14.48
CA ARG A 53 -29.18 7.54 14.73
C ARG A 53 -28.61 6.66 13.62
N TRP A 54 -29.42 5.73 13.10
CA TRP A 54 -28.98 4.82 12.05
C TRP A 54 -28.75 5.54 10.72
N GLN A 55 -29.61 6.48 10.39
CA GLN A 55 -29.44 7.32 9.20
C GLN A 55 -28.19 8.19 9.30
N GLN A 56 -27.93 8.80 10.46
CA GLN A 56 -26.71 9.59 10.68
C GLN A 56 -25.44 8.73 10.51
N LEU A 57 -25.42 7.54 11.08
CA LEU A 57 -24.29 6.63 10.98
C LEU A 57 -24.11 6.09 9.56
N TRP A 58 -25.20 5.85 8.82
CA TRP A 58 -25.11 5.43 7.42
C TRP A 58 -24.59 6.55 6.51
N GLU A 59 -25.11 7.78 6.66
CA GLU A 59 -24.66 8.93 5.85
C GLU A 59 -23.23 9.36 6.18
N THR A 60 -22.86 9.29 7.46
CA THR A 60 -21.53 9.65 7.97
C THR A 60 -20.99 8.53 8.89
N PRO A 61 -20.41 7.46 8.32
CA PRO A 61 -19.97 6.29 9.06
C PRO A 61 -18.73 6.58 9.91
N THR A 62 -18.97 7.03 11.14
CA THR A 62 -17.91 7.30 12.10
C THR A 62 -18.26 6.83 13.51
N LEU A 63 -17.31 6.16 14.15
CA LEU A 63 -17.36 5.77 15.55
C LEU A 63 -17.30 6.98 16.48
N LEU A 64 -16.91 8.15 15.96
CA LEU A 64 -16.83 9.41 16.73
C LEU A 64 -18.20 9.94 17.17
N TRP A 65 -19.30 9.43 16.60
CA TRP A 65 -20.64 9.67 17.13
C TRP A 65 -20.80 9.17 18.58
N GLU A 66 -20.03 8.16 19.00
CA GLU A 66 -20.06 7.60 20.34
C GLU A 66 -19.04 8.27 21.30
N ALA A 67 -18.10 9.09 20.80
CA ALA A 67 -17.11 9.78 21.64
C ALA A 67 -17.76 10.63 22.77
N PRO A 68 -18.87 11.37 22.52
CA PRO A 68 -19.62 12.04 23.58
C PRO A 68 -20.08 11.16 24.74
N ARG A 69 -20.39 9.88 24.49
CA ARG A 69 -20.85 8.93 25.51
C ARG A 69 -19.72 8.43 26.40
N LEU A 70 -18.51 8.42 25.86
CA LEU A 70 -17.27 8.16 26.59
C LEU A 70 -16.79 9.40 27.37
N GLY A 71 -17.54 10.50 27.34
CA GLY A 71 -17.14 11.75 27.97
C GLY A 71 -16.01 12.47 27.23
N LEU A 72 -15.85 12.20 25.93
CA LEU A 72 -14.82 12.80 25.08
C LEU A 72 -15.41 13.79 24.08
N ASP A 73 -14.61 14.79 23.72
CA ASP A 73 -14.87 15.58 22.53
C ASP A 73 -14.48 14.81 21.25
N THR A 74 -14.79 15.37 20.08
CA THR A 74 -14.50 14.73 18.79
C THR A 74 -13.00 14.58 18.54
N ALA A 75 -12.17 15.52 19.00
CA ALA A 75 -10.72 15.49 18.80
C ALA A 75 -10.07 14.43 19.68
N GLN A 76 -10.42 14.38 20.97
CA GLN A 76 -10.06 13.36 21.93
C GLN A 76 -10.55 11.97 21.49
N GLY A 77 -11.75 11.88 20.93
CA GLY A 77 -12.25 10.66 20.30
C GLY A 77 -11.36 10.20 19.15
N LEU A 78 -10.90 11.13 18.30
CA LEU A 78 -9.98 10.84 17.21
C LEU A 78 -8.59 10.42 17.72
N GLU A 79 -8.12 11.02 18.81
CA GLU A 79 -6.89 10.62 19.50
C GLU A 79 -6.99 9.18 20.03
N LEU A 80 -8.09 8.86 20.72
CA LEU A 80 -8.35 7.52 21.22
C LEU A 80 -8.38 6.50 20.08
N LEU A 81 -9.14 6.77 19.01
CA LEU A 81 -9.21 5.87 17.85
C LEU A 81 -7.85 5.68 17.19
N SER A 82 -7.03 6.73 17.13
CA SER A 82 -5.70 6.64 16.53
C SER A 82 -4.73 5.85 17.41
N LEU A 83 -4.74 6.04 18.74
CA LEU A 83 -3.93 5.26 19.66
C LEU A 83 -4.34 3.79 19.68
N LEU A 84 -5.63 3.51 19.83
CA LEU A 84 -6.15 2.14 19.80
C LEU A 84 -5.88 1.48 18.45
N GLY A 85 -6.09 2.20 17.34
CA GLY A 85 -5.78 1.73 16.00
C GLY A 85 -4.30 1.37 15.84
N ALA A 86 -3.39 2.24 16.30
CA ALA A 86 -1.95 1.96 16.27
C ALA A 86 -1.56 0.74 17.13
N LEU A 87 -2.11 0.62 18.35
CA LEU A 87 -1.84 -0.50 19.25
C LEU A 87 -2.38 -1.83 18.72
N VAL A 88 -3.62 -1.84 18.21
CA VAL A 88 -4.24 -3.03 17.60
C VAL A 88 -3.47 -3.45 16.35
N ALA A 89 -3.06 -2.49 15.52
CA ALA A 89 -2.25 -2.74 14.33
C ALA A 89 -0.86 -3.30 14.69
N LEU A 90 -0.20 -2.73 15.70
CA LEU A 90 1.06 -3.24 16.24
C LEU A 90 0.90 -4.68 16.78
N GLY A 91 -0.18 -4.94 17.51
CA GLY A 91 -0.53 -6.28 17.98
C GLY A 91 -0.73 -7.27 16.83
N ALA A 92 -1.47 -6.90 15.78
CA ALA A 92 -1.67 -7.74 14.59
C ALA A 92 -0.38 -7.97 13.79
N LEU A 93 0.55 -7.01 13.80
CA LEU A 93 1.87 -7.12 13.19
C LEU A 93 2.77 -8.11 13.94
N LEU A 94 2.69 -8.14 15.28
CA LEU A 94 3.54 -8.99 16.13
C LEU A 94 2.95 -10.40 16.33
N LEU A 95 1.65 -10.49 16.62
CA LEU A 95 0.99 -11.70 17.09
C LEU A 95 0.12 -12.30 15.99
N SER A 96 0.45 -13.53 15.57
CA SER A 96 -0.34 -14.24 14.56
C SER A 96 -1.83 -14.42 14.90
N PRO A 97 -2.23 -14.67 16.17
CA PRO A 97 -3.64 -14.81 16.53
C PRO A 97 -4.49 -13.55 16.31
N LEU A 98 -3.88 -12.37 16.35
CA LEU A 98 -4.57 -11.09 16.12
C LEU A 98 -4.82 -10.80 14.62
N ARG A 99 -4.33 -11.63 13.70
CA ARG A 99 -4.60 -11.49 12.26
C ARG A 99 -5.91 -12.16 11.86
N HIS A 100 -7.02 -11.74 12.49
CA HIS A 100 -8.38 -12.25 12.26
C HIS A 100 -9.27 -11.16 11.62
N PRO A 101 -10.28 -11.49 10.80
CA PRO A 101 -11.16 -10.51 10.13
C PRO A 101 -11.68 -9.37 11.01
N VAL A 102 -12.12 -9.67 12.23
CA VAL A 102 -12.63 -8.67 13.18
C VAL A 102 -11.59 -7.59 13.49
N ILE A 103 -10.31 -7.95 13.62
CA ILE A 103 -9.25 -6.98 13.92
C ILE A 103 -9.06 -6.02 12.73
N TYR A 104 -9.02 -6.53 11.51
CA TYR A 104 -8.96 -5.67 10.32
C TYR A 104 -10.22 -4.83 10.12
N LEU A 105 -11.39 -5.35 10.51
CA LEU A 105 -12.64 -4.61 10.45
C LEU A 105 -12.63 -3.45 11.44
N LEU A 106 -12.10 -3.66 12.65
CA LEU A 106 -11.92 -2.60 13.65
C LEU A 106 -10.92 -1.55 13.19
N LEU A 107 -9.78 -1.97 12.62
CA LEU A 107 -8.78 -1.04 12.05
C LEU A 107 -9.38 -0.22 10.91
N TRP A 108 -10.10 -0.87 9.99
CA TRP A 108 -10.77 -0.22 8.87
C TRP A 108 -11.84 0.76 9.37
N ALA A 109 -12.71 0.35 10.30
CA ALA A 109 -13.78 1.21 10.83
C ALA A 109 -13.21 2.41 11.60
N ALA A 110 -12.15 2.22 12.38
CA ALA A 110 -11.47 3.32 13.08
C ALA A 110 -10.82 4.30 12.10
N TYR A 111 -10.21 3.82 11.02
CA TYR A 111 -9.59 4.69 10.01
C TYR A 111 -10.62 5.39 9.13
N LEU A 112 -11.72 4.72 8.77
CA LEU A 112 -12.86 5.33 8.08
C LEU A 112 -13.44 6.45 8.93
N SER A 113 -13.61 6.21 10.24
CA SER A 113 -14.08 7.21 11.19
C SER A 113 -13.23 8.48 11.20
N ALA A 114 -11.90 8.32 11.09
CA ALA A 114 -10.97 9.43 10.96
C ALA A 114 -11.12 10.16 9.62
N CYS A 115 -11.21 9.43 8.50
CA CYS A 115 -11.35 10.03 7.17
C CYS A 115 -12.64 10.84 7.03
N GLN A 116 -13.74 10.40 7.64
CA GLN A 116 -15.03 11.11 7.62
C GLN A 116 -14.97 12.49 8.28
N VAL A 117 -14.13 12.67 9.32
CA VAL A 117 -14.00 13.95 10.02
C VAL A 117 -12.75 14.74 9.64
N GLY A 118 -11.81 14.11 8.92
CA GLY A 118 -10.49 14.66 8.64
C GLY A 118 -10.42 15.67 7.50
N GLN A 119 -11.55 15.93 6.82
CA GLN A 119 -11.68 16.98 5.81
C GLN A 119 -10.53 16.93 4.77
N VAL A 120 -9.97 18.08 4.37
CA VAL A 120 -8.91 18.17 3.36
C VAL A 120 -7.62 17.45 3.77
N PHE A 121 -7.36 17.28 5.07
CA PHE A 121 -6.13 16.67 5.56
C PHE A 121 -6.18 15.12 5.54
N LEU A 122 -7.35 14.49 5.32
CA LEU A 122 -7.50 13.04 5.10
C LEU A 122 -8.16 12.70 3.75
N TYR A 123 -8.12 13.63 2.79
CA TYR A 123 -8.70 13.47 1.45
C TYR A 123 -7.70 12.93 0.40
N PHE A 124 -6.62 12.28 0.83
CA PHE A 124 -5.56 11.88 -0.10
C PHE A 124 -5.74 10.45 -0.63
N GLN A 125 -5.22 10.17 -1.83
CA GLN A 125 -5.39 8.86 -2.49
C GLN A 125 -4.82 7.67 -1.71
N TRP A 126 -3.77 7.88 -0.90
CA TRP A 126 -3.22 6.83 -0.04
C TRP A 126 -4.12 6.50 1.15
N ASP A 127 -4.89 7.48 1.65
CA ASP A 127 -5.87 7.25 2.72
C ASP A 127 -7.03 6.40 2.14
N SER A 128 -7.51 6.72 0.92
CA SER A 128 -8.49 5.90 0.19
C SER A 128 -7.96 4.49 -0.15
N LEU A 129 -6.69 4.37 -0.58
CA LEU A 129 -6.07 3.07 -0.85
C LEU A 129 -5.96 2.21 0.42
N LEU A 130 -5.65 2.82 1.56
CA LEU A 130 -5.60 2.13 2.85
C LEU A 130 -6.98 1.64 3.28
N LEU A 131 -8.05 2.42 3.08
CA LEU A 131 -9.42 1.98 3.35
C LEU A 131 -9.82 0.79 2.48
N GLU A 132 -9.58 0.87 1.18
CA GLU A 132 -9.91 -0.21 0.26
C GLU A 132 -9.10 -1.48 0.57
N THR A 133 -7.79 -1.35 0.76
CA THR A 133 -6.93 -2.49 1.10
C THR A 133 -7.24 -3.06 2.48
N GLY A 134 -7.56 -2.20 3.46
CA GLY A 134 -7.95 -2.59 4.80
C GLY A 134 -9.24 -3.40 4.82
N PHE A 135 -10.22 -3.03 4.01
CA PHE A 135 -11.43 -3.82 3.83
C PHE A 135 -11.14 -5.18 3.16
N LEU A 136 -10.28 -5.22 2.14
CA LEU A 136 -9.84 -6.48 1.56
C LEU A 136 -9.12 -7.38 2.58
N ALA A 137 -8.37 -6.81 3.52
CA ALA A 137 -7.72 -7.56 4.60
C ALA A 137 -8.74 -8.23 5.54
N VAL A 138 -9.94 -7.66 5.72
CA VAL A 138 -11.04 -8.33 6.44
C VAL A 138 -11.41 -9.65 5.78
N LEU A 139 -11.48 -9.68 4.45
CA LEU A 139 -11.86 -10.88 3.68
C LEU A 139 -10.70 -11.87 3.53
N VAL A 140 -9.46 -11.39 3.44
CA VAL A 140 -8.25 -12.22 3.32
C VAL A 140 -7.89 -12.87 4.65
N ALA A 141 -8.18 -12.23 5.78
CA ALA A 141 -7.82 -12.74 7.10
C ALA A 141 -8.54 -14.07 7.40
N PRO A 142 -7.83 -15.07 7.95
CA PRO A 142 -8.43 -16.36 8.24
C PRO A 142 -9.39 -16.29 9.44
N LEU A 143 -10.57 -16.90 9.31
CA LEU A 143 -11.56 -17.04 10.41
C LEU A 143 -11.06 -17.93 11.56
N ARG A 144 -10.08 -18.81 11.30
CA ARG A 144 -9.45 -19.66 12.32
C ARG A 144 -7.93 -19.48 12.28
N PRO A 145 -7.26 -19.23 13.42
CA PRO A 145 -5.81 -19.09 13.47
C PRO A 145 -5.09 -20.29 12.85
N ALA A 146 -3.99 -20.03 12.12
CA ALA A 146 -3.21 -21.06 11.44
C ALA A 146 -2.63 -22.12 12.38
N SER A 147 -2.43 -21.82 13.67
CA SER A 147 -1.86 -22.76 14.65
C SER A 147 -2.68 -24.03 14.85
N HIS A 148 -3.99 -24.00 14.59
CA HIS A 148 -4.86 -25.18 14.70
C HIS A 148 -4.90 -26.05 13.44
N ARG A 149 -4.21 -25.64 12.37
CA ARG A 149 -4.15 -26.38 11.12
C ARG A 149 -2.95 -27.33 11.18
N LYS A 150 -3.13 -28.52 11.79
CA LYS A 150 -2.15 -29.61 11.70
C LYS A 150 -1.68 -29.74 10.24
N GLU A 151 -0.38 -29.58 10.01
CA GLU A 151 0.23 -29.93 8.74
C GLU A 151 -0.14 -31.39 8.44
N ALA A 152 -0.88 -31.63 7.36
CA ALA A 152 -1.00 -33.01 6.91
C ALA A 152 0.36 -33.47 6.40
N PRO A 153 0.81 -34.67 6.81
CA PRO A 153 2.00 -35.25 6.23
C PRO A 153 1.78 -35.44 4.73
N GLN A 154 2.74 -35.00 3.93
CA GLN A 154 2.82 -35.14 2.47
C GLN A 154 1.80 -34.32 1.66
N GLY A 155 2.15 -33.06 1.37
CA GLY A 155 1.84 -32.36 0.10
C GLY A 155 0.36 -32.11 -0.26
N ARG A 156 -0.60 -32.65 0.49
CA ARG A 156 -2.03 -32.36 0.33
C ARG A 156 -2.37 -31.24 1.30
N GLN A 157 -2.93 -30.15 0.79
CA GLN A 157 -3.42 -28.98 1.50
C GLN A 157 -4.57 -29.33 2.47
N ALA A 158 -4.33 -30.18 3.46
CA ALA A 158 -5.34 -30.53 4.45
C ALA A 158 -5.67 -29.26 5.24
N GLY A 159 -6.84 -28.74 4.95
CA GLY A 159 -7.45 -27.65 5.68
C GLY A 159 -7.80 -26.43 4.84
N ALA A 160 -7.16 -26.16 3.69
CA ALA A 160 -7.42 -24.96 2.86
C ALA A 160 -8.92 -24.86 2.54
N LEU A 161 -9.60 -23.82 3.03
CA LEU A 161 -11.02 -23.63 2.75
C LEU A 161 -11.20 -23.32 1.25
N PRO A 162 -12.27 -23.82 0.60
CA PRO A 162 -12.42 -23.69 -0.86
C PRO A 162 -12.36 -22.25 -1.40
N HIS A 163 -12.79 -21.28 -0.60
CA HIS A 163 -12.91 -19.86 -0.96
C HIS A 163 -11.65 -19.02 -0.69
N GLU A 164 -10.60 -19.57 -0.09
CA GLU A 164 -9.44 -18.81 0.42
C GLU A 164 -8.70 -17.95 -0.62
N ASP A 165 -8.77 -18.33 -1.89
CA ASP A 165 -8.05 -17.63 -2.96
C ASP A 165 -8.87 -16.46 -3.55
N LEU A 166 -10.19 -16.41 -3.33
CA LEU A 166 -11.08 -15.39 -3.91
C LEU A 166 -10.79 -13.97 -3.39
N PRO A 167 -10.64 -13.72 -2.07
CA PRO A 167 -10.32 -12.37 -1.59
C PRO A 167 -8.94 -11.90 -2.04
N PHE A 168 -7.98 -12.81 -2.17
CA PHE A 168 -6.62 -12.46 -2.60
C PHE A 168 -6.58 -12.12 -4.10
N TRP A 169 -7.51 -12.66 -4.90
CA TRP A 169 -7.74 -12.19 -6.26
C TRP A 169 -8.21 -10.73 -6.31
N LEU A 170 -9.05 -10.27 -5.37
CA LEU A 170 -9.43 -8.84 -5.30
C LEU A 170 -8.24 -7.94 -5.02
N VAL A 171 -7.30 -8.39 -4.18
CA VAL A 171 -6.04 -7.65 -3.91
C VAL A 171 -5.24 -7.50 -5.21
N ARG A 172 -5.15 -8.55 -6.01
CA ARG A 172 -4.52 -8.49 -7.34
C ARG A 172 -5.27 -7.56 -8.29
N TRP A 173 -6.61 -7.58 -8.27
CA TRP A 173 -7.43 -6.67 -9.06
C TRP A 173 -7.27 -5.21 -8.63
N LEU A 174 -7.16 -4.94 -7.33
CA LEU A 174 -6.84 -3.62 -6.81
C LEU A 174 -5.46 -3.14 -7.28
N LEU A 175 -4.42 -3.99 -7.19
CA LEU A 175 -3.09 -3.68 -7.71
C LEU A 175 -3.13 -3.36 -9.20
N PHE A 176 -3.88 -4.14 -9.99
CA PHE A 176 -4.09 -3.87 -11.41
C PHE A 176 -4.71 -2.49 -11.63
N ARG A 177 -5.84 -2.19 -10.98
CA ARG A 177 -6.52 -0.89 -11.12
C ARG A 177 -5.61 0.26 -10.72
N LEU A 178 -4.92 0.14 -9.61
CA LEU A 178 -3.99 1.15 -9.09
C LEU A 178 -2.91 1.48 -10.13
N MET A 179 -2.19 0.47 -10.61
CA MET A 179 -1.07 0.68 -11.53
C MET A 179 -1.55 1.14 -12.91
N PHE A 180 -2.54 0.43 -13.47
CA PHE A 180 -3.06 0.71 -14.81
C PHE A 180 -3.68 2.10 -14.89
N ALA A 181 -4.54 2.48 -13.94
CA ALA A 181 -5.12 3.82 -13.92
C ALA A 181 -4.03 4.88 -13.75
N SER A 182 -3.08 4.69 -12.84
CA SER A 182 -1.97 5.62 -12.60
C SER A 182 -1.12 5.88 -13.84
N GLY A 183 -0.90 4.88 -14.69
CA GLY A 183 -0.18 5.04 -15.96
C GLY A 183 -1.02 5.72 -17.03
N VAL A 184 -2.25 5.25 -17.23
CA VAL A 184 -3.13 5.77 -18.30
C VAL A 184 -3.47 7.24 -18.07
N VAL A 185 -3.74 7.65 -16.82
CA VAL A 185 -4.10 9.05 -16.54
C VAL A 185 -3.00 10.05 -16.83
N LYS A 186 -1.73 9.61 -16.83
CA LYS A 186 -0.59 10.47 -17.21
C LYS A 186 -0.66 10.85 -18.69
N LEU A 187 -1.04 9.92 -19.56
CA LEU A 187 -1.23 10.17 -20.99
C LEU A 187 -2.57 10.86 -21.31
N THR A 188 -3.67 10.45 -20.66
CA THR A 188 -4.98 11.09 -20.87
C THR A 188 -5.02 12.54 -20.38
N SER A 189 -4.15 12.92 -19.44
CA SER A 189 -4.02 14.30 -18.97
C SER A 189 -3.62 15.33 -20.04
N ARG A 190 -3.07 14.85 -21.17
CA ARG A 190 -2.42 15.64 -22.23
C ARG A 190 -1.27 16.51 -21.75
N CYS A 191 -0.65 16.17 -20.62
CA CYS A 191 0.49 16.92 -20.11
C CYS A 191 1.67 16.83 -21.09
N PRO A 192 2.22 17.96 -21.57
CA PRO A 192 3.35 17.96 -22.50
C PRO A 192 4.58 17.25 -21.95
N ALA A 193 4.83 17.30 -20.63
CA ALA A 193 5.99 16.64 -20.02
C ALA A 193 5.87 15.11 -20.06
N TRP A 194 4.67 14.55 -19.91
CA TRP A 194 4.44 13.10 -20.05
C TRP A 194 4.58 12.65 -21.50
N TRP A 195 3.96 13.37 -22.43
CA TRP A 195 4.02 13.07 -23.86
C TRP A 195 5.41 13.29 -24.47
N GLY A 196 6.15 14.30 -24.01
CA GLY A 196 7.53 14.57 -24.40
C GLY A 196 8.58 13.68 -23.72
N LEU A 197 8.14 12.74 -22.86
CA LEU A 197 9.00 11.87 -22.04
C LEU A 197 9.93 12.63 -21.07
N THR A 198 9.72 13.92 -20.84
CA THR A 198 10.56 14.76 -19.98
C THR A 198 10.01 14.91 -18.57
N ALA A 199 8.98 14.17 -18.18
CA ALA A 199 8.33 14.33 -16.88
C ALA A 199 9.35 14.17 -15.74
N LEU A 200 10.16 13.11 -15.76
CA LEU A 200 11.15 12.87 -14.70
C LEU A 200 12.30 13.88 -14.67
N THR A 201 12.52 14.65 -15.74
CA THR A 201 13.43 15.81 -15.71
C THR A 201 12.99 16.86 -14.68
N TYR A 202 11.68 17.00 -14.45
CA TYR A 202 11.11 17.96 -13.49
C TYR A 202 10.67 17.30 -12.19
N HIS A 203 10.18 16.06 -12.24
CA HIS A 203 9.50 15.41 -11.13
C HIS A 203 10.31 15.38 -9.84
N TYR A 204 11.62 15.07 -9.92
CA TYR A 204 12.47 14.95 -8.75
C TYR A 204 12.52 16.23 -7.92
N GLU A 205 12.43 17.39 -8.58
CA GLU A 205 12.44 18.72 -7.95
C GLU A 205 11.02 19.16 -7.52
N THR A 206 10.02 18.92 -8.38
CA THR A 206 8.67 19.48 -8.20
C THR A 206 7.71 18.62 -7.37
N GLN A 207 8.04 17.33 -7.12
CA GLN A 207 7.26 16.42 -6.28
C GLN A 207 7.03 16.95 -4.86
N CYS A 208 5.96 16.57 -4.17
CA CYS A 208 5.60 17.20 -2.89
C CYS A 208 6.73 17.28 -1.84
N LEU A 209 7.36 16.15 -1.51
CA LEU A 209 8.41 16.08 -0.49
C LEU A 209 9.60 15.25 -1.01
N PRO A 210 10.57 15.86 -1.72
CA PRO A 210 11.73 15.13 -2.21
C PRO A 210 12.62 14.63 -1.07
N THR A 211 13.48 13.65 -1.35
CA THR A 211 14.58 13.22 -0.48
C THR A 211 15.91 13.80 -0.99
N PRO A 212 17.04 13.66 -0.27
CA PRO A 212 18.35 14.06 -0.80
C PRO A 212 18.70 13.34 -2.12
N ALA A 213 18.27 12.08 -2.26
CA ALA A 213 18.50 11.31 -3.49
C ALA A 213 17.79 11.93 -4.71
N ALA A 214 16.72 12.70 -4.51
CA ALA A 214 16.05 13.41 -5.59
C ALA A 214 16.96 14.44 -6.26
N TRP A 215 17.79 15.14 -5.49
CA TRP A 215 18.75 16.11 -6.03
C TRP A 215 19.76 15.40 -6.94
N PHE A 216 20.32 14.28 -6.49
CA PHE A 216 21.24 13.48 -7.30
C PHE A 216 20.56 12.89 -8.54
N ALA A 217 19.33 12.39 -8.39
CA ALA A 217 18.56 11.86 -9.51
C ALA A 217 18.23 12.95 -10.53
N HIS A 218 17.88 14.15 -10.10
CA HIS A 218 17.56 15.29 -10.97
C HIS A 218 18.71 15.61 -11.94
N HIS A 219 19.96 15.55 -11.46
CA HIS A 219 21.16 15.83 -12.24
C HIS A 219 21.63 14.68 -13.16
N LEU A 220 20.89 13.58 -13.23
CA LEU A 220 21.13 12.53 -14.23
C LEU A 220 20.90 13.06 -15.66
N PRO A 221 21.55 12.49 -16.69
CA PRO A 221 21.42 12.96 -18.06
C PRO A 221 19.98 12.81 -18.59
N VAL A 222 19.55 13.75 -19.43
CA VAL A 222 18.17 13.84 -19.94
C VAL A 222 17.73 12.58 -20.70
N TRP A 223 18.62 11.93 -21.44
CA TRP A 223 18.27 10.70 -22.16
C TRP A 223 17.86 9.58 -21.20
N LEU A 224 18.47 9.53 -20.01
CA LEU A 224 18.14 8.55 -18.97
C LEU A 224 16.78 8.90 -18.34
N HIS A 225 16.50 10.18 -18.07
CA HIS A 225 15.18 10.63 -17.63
C HIS A 225 14.06 10.21 -18.58
N LYS A 226 14.28 10.37 -19.89
CA LYS A 226 13.31 9.94 -20.89
C LYS A 226 13.11 8.43 -20.90
N LEU A 227 14.20 7.66 -20.81
CA LEU A 227 14.13 6.21 -20.70
C LEU A 227 13.40 5.78 -19.42
N SER A 228 13.60 6.48 -18.31
CA SER A 228 12.89 6.22 -17.06
C SER A 228 11.38 6.47 -17.20
N VAL A 229 10.95 7.50 -17.94
CA VAL A 229 9.51 7.72 -18.23
C VAL A 229 8.95 6.58 -19.10
N VAL A 230 9.70 6.10 -20.10
CA VAL A 230 9.32 4.92 -20.88
C VAL A 230 9.17 3.69 -19.99
N ALA A 231 10.12 3.45 -19.09
CA ALA A 231 10.05 2.36 -18.12
C ALA A 231 8.84 2.52 -17.17
N THR A 232 8.52 3.73 -16.71
CA THR A 232 7.31 4.01 -15.94
C THR A 232 6.06 3.59 -16.71
N PHE A 233 5.91 4.00 -17.98
CA PHE A 233 4.76 3.58 -18.79
C PHE A 233 4.69 2.08 -19.01
N LEU A 234 5.83 1.42 -19.24
CA LEU A 234 5.87 -0.03 -19.37
C LEU A 234 5.36 -0.72 -18.10
N ILE A 235 5.89 -0.33 -16.94
CA ILE A 235 5.58 -0.92 -15.62
C ILE A 235 4.13 -0.61 -15.21
N GLU A 236 3.63 0.58 -15.52
CA GLU A 236 2.30 1.02 -15.10
C GLU A 236 1.19 0.66 -16.09
N ILE A 237 1.46 0.44 -17.38
CA ILE A 237 0.43 0.22 -18.41
C ILE A 237 0.53 -1.17 -19.04
N ALA A 238 1.73 -1.57 -19.49
CA ALA A 238 1.91 -2.81 -20.25
C ALA A 238 2.09 -4.05 -19.36
N VAL A 239 2.71 -3.88 -18.19
CA VAL A 239 2.95 -4.97 -17.24
C VAL A 239 1.69 -5.40 -16.45
N PRO A 240 0.76 -4.52 -16.02
CA PRO A 240 -0.38 -4.94 -15.19
C PRO A 240 -1.24 -6.09 -15.73
N PRO A 241 -1.52 -6.20 -17.05
CA PRO A 241 -2.18 -7.40 -17.58
C PRO A 241 -1.48 -8.72 -17.23
N LEU A 242 -0.14 -8.72 -17.07
CA LEU A 242 0.64 -9.89 -16.67
C LEU A 242 0.37 -10.33 -15.22
N PHE A 243 -0.27 -9.50 -14.40
CA PHE A 243 -0.68 -9.89 -13.05
C PHE A 243 -1.63 -11.10 -13.09
N PHE A 244 -2.44 -11.22 -14.15
CA PHE A 244 -3.37 -12.32 -14.37
C PHE A 244 -2.78 -13.45 -15.25
N ALA A 245 -1.50 -13.36 -15.62
CA ALA A 245 -0.88 -14.38 -16.45
C ALA A 245 -0.81 -15.74 -15.71
N PRO A 246 -1.20 -16.85 -16.38
CA PRO A 246 -1.08 -18.18 -15.80
C PRO A 246 0.38 -18.63 -15.68
N ILE A 247 1.28 -18.06 -16.49
CA ILE A 247 2.72 -18.34 -16.48
C ILE A 247 3.36 -17.70 -15.25
N ARG A 248 3.93 -18.55 -14.39
CA ARG A 248 4.59 -18.13 -13.14
C ARG A 248 5.71 -17.11 -13.36
N ARG A 249 6.58 -17.31 -14.36
CA ARG A 249 7.73 -16.44 -14.61
C ARG A 249 7.32 -15.01 -15.01
N LEU A 250 6.32 -14.87 -15.90
CA LEU A 250 5.76 -13.56 -16.26
C LEU A 250 5.19 -12.83 -15.04
N ARG A 251 4.47 -13.54 -14.17
CA ARG A 251 3.91 -12.95 -12.94
C ARG A 251 5.00 -12.50 -11.95
N LEU A 252 6.08 -13.27 -11.81
CA LEU A 252 7.23 -12.90 -10.98
C LEU A 252 8.02 -11.72 -11.57
N ALA A 253 8.20 -11.67 -12.89
CA ALA A 253 8.78 -10.52 -13.56
C ALA A 253 7.93 -9.26 -13.33
N ALA A 254 6.61 -9.39 -13.41
CA ALA A 254 5.68 -8.32 -13.07
C ALA A 254 5.86 -7.87 -11.60
N PHE A 255 5.91 -8.81 -10.65
CA PHE A 255 6.21 -8.52 -9.23
C PHE A 255 7.49 -7.69 -9.07
N TYR A 256 8.62 -8.16 -9.60
CA TYR A 256 9.90 -7.46 -9.43
C TYR A 256 9.92 -6.09 -10.10
N SER A 257 9.25 -5.93 -11.25
CA SER A 257 9.15 -4.63 -11.90
C SER A 257 8.37 -3.61 -11.05
N GLN A 258 7.30 -4.05 -10.38
CA GLN A 258 6.55 -3.19 -9.46
C GLN A 258 7.41 -2.84 -8.24
N VAL A 259 8.08 -3.83 -7.64
CA VAL A 259 8.97 -3.60 -6.48
C VAL A 259 10.08 -2.61 -6.82
N LEU A 260 10.74 -2.78 -7.97
CA LEU A 260 11.78 -1.87 -8.44
C LEU A 260 11.26 -0.43 -8.53
N LEU A 261 10.10 -0.23 -9.18
CA LEU A 261 9.50 1.09 -9.30
C LEU A 261 9.19 1.70 -7.93
N GLN A 262 8.55 0.94 -7.03
CA GLN A 262 8.19 1.46 -5.70
C GLN A 262 9.42 1.80 -4.85
N VAL A 263 10.48 0.99 -4.90
CA VAL A 263 11.72 1.25 -4.16
C VAL A 263 12.41 2.51 -4.68
N LEU A 264 12.49 2.69 -6.00
CA LEU A 264 13.07 3.91 -6.59
C LEU A 264 12.28 5.17 -6.20
N ILE A 265 10.94 5.08 -6.14
CA ILE A 265 10.09 6.18 -5.69
C ILE A 265 10.34 6.48 -4.20
N ILE A 266 10.43 5.46 -3.33
CA ILE A 266 10.72 5.64 -1.90
C ILE A 266 12.09 6.31 -1.69
N ILE A 267 13.11 5.89 -2.46
CA ILE A 267 14.46 6.45 -2.35
C ILE A 267 14.46 7.93 -2.72
N THR A 268 13.70 8.32 -3.75
CA THR A 268 13.73 9.68 -4.32
C THR A 268 12.64 10.61 -3.80
N GLY A 269 11.64 10.12 -3.08
CA GLY A 269 10.52 10.93 -2.62
C GLY A 269 9.79 10.36 -1.40
N ASN A 270 9.26 11.26 -0.58
CA ASN A 270 8.53 10.92 0.63
C ASN A 270 7.02 10.86 0.35
N TYR A 271 6.56 9.66 0.07
CA TYR A 271 5.16 9.35 -0.23
C TYR A 271 4.51 8.54 0.91
N ASN A 272 4.77 8.96 2.15
CA ASN A 272 4.20 8.36 3.35
C ASN A 272 4.29 6.82 3.38
N PHE A 273 3.14 6.17 3.39
CA PHE A 273 2.94 4.74 3.35
C PHE A 273 2.35 4.28 2.01
N PHE A 274 2.17 5.15 1.02
CA PHE A 274 1.57 4.81 -0.28
C PHE A 274 2.37 3.74 -1.04
N ASN A 275 3.68 3.95 -1.20
CA ASN A 275 4.54 2.99 -1.88
C ASN A 275 4.71 1.71 -1.05
N LEU A 276 4.75 1.82 0.28
CA LEU A 276 4.74 0.65 1.17
C LEU A 276 3.45 -0.16 1.01
N MET A 277 2.30 0.48 0.97
CA MET A 277 1.02 -0.18 0.70
C MET A 277 1.02 -0.83 -0.68
N THR A 278 1.58 -0.16 -1.70
CA THR A 278 1.70 -0.73 -3.04
C THR A 278 2.60 -1.98 -3.03
N LEU A 279 3.74 -1.96 -2.33
CA LEU A 279 4.59 -3.13 -2.12
C LEU A 279 3.82 -4.27 -1.43
N VAL A 280 2.99 -3.96 -0.42
CA VAL A 280 2.12 -4.93 0.24
C VAL A 280 1.13 -5.56 -0.75
N LEU A 281 0.53 -4.78 -1.66
CA LEU A 281 -0.34 -5.29 -2.71
C LEU A 281 0.38 -6.23 -3.69
N THR A 282 1.66 -5.98 -4.00
CA THR A 282 2.44 -6.85 -4.91
C THR A 282 2.59 -8.28 -4.39
N THR A 283 2.40 -8.54 -3.09
CA THR A 283 2.38 -9.89 -2.53
C THR A 283 1.32 -10.79 -3.20
N ALA A 284 0.26 -10.21 -3.79
CA ALA A 284 -0.76 -10.93 -4.57
C ALA A 284 -0.25 -11.59 -5.87
N LEU A 285 0.99 -11.28 -6.26
CA LEU A 285 1.68 -11.85 -7.41
C LEU A 285 2.61 -13.02 -7.04
N LEU A 286 2.92 -13.18 -5.75
CA LEU A 286 3.83 -14.21 -5.24
C LEU A 286 3.15 -15.56 -5.01
N ASP A 287 3.95 -16.61 -4.90
CA ASP A 287 3.52 -17.95 -4.50
C ASP A 287 4.39 -18.50 -3.36
N ASP A 288 3.86 -19.50 -2.65
CA ASP A 288 4.55 -20.12 -1.51
C ASP A 288 5.92 -20.69 -1.91
N GLN A 289 6.05 -21.24 -3.12
CA GLN A 289 7.31 -21.79 -3.64
C GLN A 289 8.41 -20.74 -3.79
N HIS A 290 8.03 -19.46 -4.00
CA HIS A 290 9.00 -18.38 -4.12
C HIS A 290 9.48 -17.87 -2.74
N LEU A 291 8.60 -17.88 -1.74
CA LEU A 291 8.88 -17.38 -0.39
C LEU A 291 9.46 -18.43 0.55
N ALA A 292 9.02 -19.68 0.43
CA ALA A 292 9.64 -20.81 1.09
C ALA A 292 10.95 -21.11 0.36
N ALA A 293 12.00 -20.36 0.66
CA ALA A 293 13.35 -20.71 0.27
C ALA A 293 13.68 -22.07 0.92
N GLU A 294 13.31 -23.18 0.26
CA GLU A 294 13.94 -24.47 0.50
C GLU A 294 15.19 -24.55 -0.38
N PRO A 295 16.40 -24.22 0.13
CA PRO A 295 17.64 -24.69 -0.48
C PRO A 295 17.76 -26.19 -0.15
N GLY A 296 17.03 -27.06 -0.86
CA GLY A 296 16.86 -28.43 -0.37
C GLY A 296 16.10 -29.44 -1.23
N HIS A 297 16.23 -29.40 -2.56
CA HIS A 297 16.10 -30.61 -3.37
C HIS A 297 17.33 -30.66 -4.28
N GLY A 298 18.48 -31.15 -3.81
CA GLY A 298 18.58 -32.52 -3.34
C GLY A 298 18.17 -33.42 -4.51
N SER A 299 19.07 -33.56 -5.49
CA SER A 299 18.97 -34.49 -6.63
C SER A 299 17.53 -34.88 -6.99
N ARG A 300 16.81 -34.02 -7.72
CA ARG A 300 15.64 -34.51 -8.49
C ARG A 300 16.16 -35.68 -9.32
N LYS A 301 15.81 -36.91 -8.91
CA LYS A 301 15.82 -38.04 -9.83
C LYS A 301 15.10 -37.53 -11.07
N LYS A 302 15.81 -37.45 -12.19
CA LYS A 302 15.23 -37.11 -13.49
C LYS A 302 14.19 -38.19 -13.78
N THR A 303 12.98 -38.04 -13.26
CA THR A 303 11.84 -38.81 -13.74
C THR A 303 11.64 -38.38 -15.18
N ALA A 304 11.62 -39.35 -16.09
CA ALA A 304 11.38 -39.11 -17.51
C ALA A 304 10.14 -38.21 -17.64
N THR A 305 10.33 -36.98 -18.11
CA THR A 305 9.24 -36.05 -18.35
C THR A 305 8.36 -36.65 -19.44
N SER A 306 7.10 -36.93 -19.12
CA SER A 306 6.15 -37.36 -20.14
C SER A 306 6.09 -36.31 -21.25
N TRP A 307 6.04 -36.74 -22.51
CA TRP A 307 6.01 -35.85 -23.67
C TRP A 307 5.00 -34.69 -23.55
N PRO A 308 3.78 -34.86 -23.00
CA PRO A 308 2.84 -33.76 -22.79
C PRO A 308 3.35 -32.66 -21.85
N LYS A 309 4.08 -33.03 -20.78
CA LYS A 309 4.65 -32.06 -19.83
C LYS A 309 5.82 -31.30 -20.46
N ALA A 310 6.65 -31.98 -21.25
CA ALA A 310 7.73 -31.35 -21.99
C ALA A 310 7.16 -30.35 -23.02
N LEU A 311 6.14 -30.75 -23.77
CA LEU A 311 5.46 -29.89 -24.75
C LEU A 311 4.82 -28.64 -24.09
N LEU A 312 4.09 -28.82 -22.98
CA LEU A 312 3.53 -27.68 -22.23
C LEU A 312 4.62 -26.74 -21.68
N ALA A 313 5.74 -27.28 -21.21
CA ALA A 313 6.87 -26.48 -20.75
C ALA A 313 7.48 -25.66 -21.90
N THR A 314 7.69 -26.28 -23.07
CA THR A 314 8.18 -25.59 -24.27
C THR A 314 7.21 -24.51 -24.74
N LEU A 315 5.90 -24.81 -24.83
CA LEU A 315 4.88 -23.83 -25.20
C LEU A 315 4.83 -22.65 -24.22
N SER A 316 4.97 -22.92 -22.91
CA SER A 316 5.00 -21.85 -21.90
C SER A 316 6.23 -20.95 -22.04
N LEU A 317 7.39 -21.52 -22.41
CA LEU A 317 8.61 -20.77 -22.67
C LEU A 317 8.49 -19.94 -23.95
N LEU A 318 7.95 -20.51 -25.02
CA LEU A 318 7.70 -19.79 -26.27
C LEU A 318 6.74 -18.62 -26.07
N LEU A 319 5.64 -18.83 -25.33
CA LEU A 319 4.69 -17.76 -25.01
C LEU A 319 5.34 -16.65 -24.17
N GLU A 320 6.18 -17.00 -23.20
CA GLU A 320 6.94 -16.03 -22.42
C GLU A 320 7.92 -15.22 -23.28
N LEU A 321 8.72 -15.89 -24.13
CA LEU A 321 9.63 -15.23 -25.06
C LEU A 321 8.86 -14.33 -26.04
N ALA A 322 7.70 -14.77 -26.52
CA ALA A 322 6.83 -13.97 -27.37
C ALA A 322 6.30 -12.72 -26.64
N VAL A 323 5.90 -12.84 -25.37
CA VAL A 323 5.47 -11.69 -24.55
C VAL A 323 6.62 -10.71 -24.36
N TYR A 324 7.82 -11.18 -23.99
CA TYR A 324 8.97 -10.29 -23.84
C TYR A 324 9.39 -9.65 -25.17
N GLY A 325 9.38 -10.41 -26.26
CA GLY A 325 9.64 -9.91 -27.61
C GLY A 325 8.64 -8.84 -28.04
N LEU A 326 7.34 -9.05 -27.78
CA LEU A 326 6.28 -8.09 -28.07
C LEU A 326 6.41 -6.81 -27.22
N LEU A 327 6.74 -6.95 -25.93
CA LEU A 327 6.99 -5.79 -25.07
C LEU A 327 8.23 -5.00 -25.54
N ALA A 328 9.32 -5.69 -25.89
CA ALA A 328 10.53 -5.04 -26.39
C ALA A 328 10.28 -4.33 -27.72
N TYR A 329 9.69 -5.04 -28.70
CA TYR A 329 9.32 -4.48 -30.00
C TYR A 329 8.35 -3.29 -29.85
N GLY A 330 7.29 -3.45 -29.06
CA GLY A 330 6.32 -2.40 -28.80
C GLY A 330 6.98 -1.17 -28.14
N THR A 331 7.90 -1.38 -27.21
CA THR A 331 8.64 -0.27 -26.57
C THR A 331 9.49 0.48 -27.59
N VAL A 332 10.26 -0.22 -28.42
CA VAL A 332 11.07 0.41 -29.48
C VAL A 332 10.19 1.15 -30.48
N HIS A 333 9.08 0.54 -30.91
CA HIS A 333 8.18 1.11 -31.92
C HIS A 333 7.40 2.33 -31.40
N TYR A 334 6.74 2.22 -30.24
CA TYR A 334 5.86 3.28 -29.70
C TYR A 334 6.62 4.44 -29.04
N PHE A 335 7.87 4.21 -28.61
CA PHE A 335 8.73 5.24 -28.01
C PHE A 335 9.95 5.60 -28.86
N GLY A 336 9.99 5.16 -30.13
CA GLY A 336 10.98 5.56 -31.12
C GLY A 336 12.41 5.47 -30.59
N LEU A 337 12.76 4.33 -29.99
CA LEU A 337 14.06 4.15 -29.34
C LEU A 337 15.14 4.00 -30.42
N GLU A 338 16.02 4.99 -30.49
CA GLU A 338 17.15 5.05 -31.43
C GLU A 338 18.45 5.20 -30.62
N VAL A 339 19.43 4.34 -30.90
CA VAL A 339 20.74 4.37 -30.21
C VAL A 339 21.70 5.22 -31.02
N ASP A 340 22.14 6.33 -30.45
CA ASP A 340 23.27 7.11 -30.97
C ASP A 340 24.57 6.56 -30.39
N TRP A 341 25.29 5.80 -31.20
CA TRP A 341 26.57 5.20 -30.83
C TRP A 341 27.70 6.22 -30.64
N GLN A 342 27.61 7.41 -31.25
CA GLN A 342 28.65 8.44 -31.14
C GLN A 342 28.59 9.12 -29.78
N GLN A 343 27.40 9.55 -29.37
CA GLN A 343 27.19 10.19 -28.06
C GLN A 343 27.00 9.17 -26.92
N ARG A 344 26.85 7.88 -27.24
CA ARG A 344 26.42 6.82 -26.30
C ARG A 344 25.11 7.19 -25.60
N THR A 345 24.18 7.81 -26.32
CA THR A 345 22.87 8.23 -25.80
C THR A 345 21.75 7.48 -26.49
N ILE A 346 20.61 7.39 -25.81
CA ILE A 346 19.40 6.77 -26.37
C ILE A 346 18.38 7.88 -26.63
N HIS A 347 18.08 8.13 -27.89
CA HIS A 347 16.99 9.02 -28.27
C HIS A 347 15.66 8.29 -28.13
N SER A 348 14.68 8.99 -27.58
CA SER A 348 13.33 8.46 -27.37
C SER A 348 12.31 9.58 -27.58
N ARG A 349 11.20 9.22 -28.23
CA ARG A 349 10.07 10.10 -28.56
C ARG A 349 8.78 9.29 -28.64
N THR A 350 7.67 9.87 -28.23
CA THR A 350 6.36 9.23 -28.47
C THR A 350 6.05 9.26 -29.97
N THR A 351 5.87 8.09 -30.58
CA THR A 351 5.60 7.96 -32.03
C THR A 351 4.11 7.84 -32.35
N PHE A 352 3.26 7.72 -31.33
CA PHE A 352 1.82 7.67 -31.45
C PHE A 352 1.17 9.00 -31.06
N THR A 353 -0.01 9.27 -31.60
CA THR A 353 -0.80 10.48 -31.30
C THR A 353 -1.76 10.25 -30.14
N PHE A 354 -2.24 11.34 -29.54
CA PHE A 354 -3.31 11.29 -28.52
C PHE A 354 -4.57 10.59 -29.04
N HIS A 355 -4.93 10.80 -30.30
CA HIS A 355 -6.10 10.18 -30.90
C HIS A 355 -5.93 8.66 -31.02
N GLN A 356 -4.78 8.20 -31.53
CA GLN A 356 -4.45 6.77 -31.58
C GLN A 356 -4.45 6.14 -30.18
N PHE A 357 -3.86 6.82 -29.18
CA PHE A 357 -3.88 6.36 -27.80
C PHE A 357 -5.30 6.28 -27.23
N SER A 358 -6.14 7.27 -27.49
CA SER A 358 -7.53 7.29 -27.00
C SER A 358 -8.37 6.20 -27.66
N GLN A 359 -8.17 5.96 -28.96
CA GLN A 359 -8.79 4.84 -29.67
C GLN A 359 -8.33 3.50 -29.11
N TRP A 360 -7.02 3.32 -28.92
CA TRP A 360 -6.46 2.14 -28.30
C TRP A 360 -7.03 1.90 -26.90
N LEU A 361 -7.10 2.94 -26.07
CA LEU A 361 -7.67 2.85 -24.72
C LEU A 361 -9.15 2.43 -24.79
N LYS A 362 -9.96 3.04 -25.66
CA LYS A 362 -11.35 2.64 -25.89
C LYS A 362 -11.47 1.18 -26.33
N THR A 363 -10.55 0.68 -27.16
CA THR A 363 -10.53 -0.74 -27.56
C THR A 363 -10.04 -1.67 -26.45
N LEU A 364 -9.20 -1.20 -25.53
CA LEU A 364 -8.55 -2.03 -24.52
C LEU A 364 -9.34 -2.10 -23.19
N THR A 365 -10.02 -1.03 -22.78
CA THR A 365 -10.69 -0.94 -21.47
C THR A 365 -11.74 -2.03 -21.29
N LEU A 366 -12.49 -2.40 -22.33
CA LEU A 366 -13.48 -3.47 -22.23
C LEU A 366 -12.82 -4.88 -22.16
N PRO A 367 -11.84 -5.23 -23.03
CA PRO A 367 -11.04 -6.44 -22.86
C PRO A 367 -10.35 -6.59 -21.50
N THR A 368 -9.87 -5.52 -20.87
CA THR A 368 -9.28 -5.61 -19.52
C THR A 368 -10.32 -5.90 -18.44
N VAL A 369 -11.54 -5.38 -18.57
CA VAL A 369 -12.67 -5.82 -17.74
C VAL A 369 -12.96 -7.30 -17.96
N TRP A 370 -13.02 -7.76 -19.21
CA TRP A 370 -13.24 -9.18 -19.53
C TRP A 370 -12.09 -10.09 -19.06
N LEU A 371 -10.85 -9.61 -19.07
CA LEU A 371 -9.71 -10.31 -18.47
C LEU A 371 -9.93 -10.49 -16.96
N GLY A 372 -10.40 -9.44 -16.27
CA GLY A 372 -10.82 -9.51 -14.88
C GLY A 372 -11.95 -10.52 -14.66
N VAL A 373 -13.01 -10.45 -15.47
CA VAL A 373 -14.15 -11.39 -15.41
C VAL A 373 -13.70 -12.84 -15.63
N ALA A 374 -12.95 -13.12 -16.69
CA ALA A 374 -12.46 -14.45 -17.01
C ALA A 374 -11.54 -15.00 -15.90
N SER A 375 -10.65 -14.16 -15.36
CA SER A 375 -9.80 -14.53 -14.24
C SER A 375 -10.60 -14.82 -12.97
N LEU A 376 -11.64 -14.04 -12.67
CA LEU A 376 -12.51 -14.27 -11.51
C LEU A 376 -13.34 -15.55 -11.67
N VAL A 377 -13.92 -15.77 -12.86
CA VAL A 377 -14.66 -16.99 -13.18
C VAL A 377 -13.77 -18.22 -12.99
N TRP A 378 -12.52 -18.15 -13.43
CA TRP A 378 -11.55 -19.23 -13.20
C TRP A 378 -11.30 -19.51 -11.72
N GLU A 379 -11.16 -18.47 -10.88
CA GLU A 379 -10.99 -18.64 -9.43
C GLU A 379 -12.27 -19.18 -8.75
N LEU A 380 -13.45 -18.76 -9.20
CA LEU A 380 -14.74 -19.28 -8.74
C LEU A 380 -14.92 -20.76 -9.10
N LEU A 381 -14.62 -21.14 -10.35
CA LEU A 381 -14.65 -22.54 -10.78
C LEU A 381 -13.62 -23.39 -10.02
N SER A 382 -12.42 -22.84 -9.78
CA SER A 382 -11.40 -23.49 -8.96
C SER A 382 -11.88 -23.67 -7.50
N ALA A 383 -12.58 -22.68 -6.94
CA ALA A 383 -13.15 -22.76 -5.60
C ALA A 383 -14.29 -23.78 -5.52
N LEU A 384 -15.19 -23.82 -6.53
CA LEU A 384 -16.23 -24.83 -6.65
C LEU A 384 -15.63 -26.23 -6.76
N TRP A 385 -14.60 -26.39 -7.59
CA TRP A 385 -13.86 -27.66 -7.70
C TRP A 385 -13.28 -28.08 -6.35
N ARG A 386 -12.57 -27.19 -5.63
CA ARG A 386 -12.04 -27.49 -4.29
C ARG A 386 -13.14 -27.86 -3.30
N TRP A 387 -14.31 -27.22 -3.40
CA TRP A 387 -15.47 -27.56 -2.56
C TRP A 387 -15.99 -28.97 -2.84
N THR A 388 -16.05 -29.42 -4.10
CA THR A 388 -16.44 -30.80 -4.42
C THR A 388 -15.51 -31.85 -3.80
N GLN A 389 -14.24 -31.50 -3.54
CA GLN A 389 -13.23 -32.35 -2.92
C GLN A 389 -13.32 -32.39 -1.38
N VAL A 390 -14.17 -31.57 -0.75
CA VAL A 390 -14.35 -31.56 0.71
C VAL A 390 -15.10 -32.83 1.14
N ARG A 391 -14.47 -33.61 2.04
CA ARG A 391 -15.06 -34.83 2.61
C ARG A 391 -15.89 -34.52 3.86
N GLY A 392 -17.06 -35.18 3.97
CA GLY A 392 -17.98 -35.10 5.12
C GLY A 392 -19.09 -34.06 4.95
N TRP A 393 -20.33 -34.45 5.22
CA TRP A 393 -21.52 -33.64 4.91
C TRP A 393 -21.57 -32.30 5.67
N LEU A 394 -21.32 -32.29 6.99
CA LEU A 394 -21.29 -31.05 7.80
C LEU A 394 -20.23 -30.07 7.32
N ARG A 395 -19.03 -30.57 7.00
CA ARG A 395 -17.93 -29.74 6.49
C ARG A 395 -18.24 -29.22 5.09
N LYS A 396 -18.87 -30.04 4.25
CA LYS A 396 -19.31 -29.63 2.91
C LYS A 396 -20.40 -28.56 2.97
N LEU A 397 -21.33 -28.66 3.92
CA LEU A 397 -22.37 -27.64 4.17
C LEU A 397 -21.76 -26.34 4.71
N SER A 398 -20.89 -26.41 5.71
CA SER A 398 -20.20 -25.22 6.23
C SER A 398 -19.34 -24.55 5.13
N ALA A 399 -18.65 -25.34 4.32
CA ALA A 399 -17.83 -24.85 3.22
C ALA A 399 -18.66 -24.19 2.11
N VAL A 400 -19.85 -24.72 1.78
CA VAL A 400 -20.72 -24.08 0.77
C VAL A 400 -21.25 -22.74 1.28
N VAL A 401 -21.67 -22.65 2.55
CA VAL A 401 -22.15 -21.38 3.13
C VAL A 401 -21.05 -20.32 3.09
N GLN A 402 -19.83 -20.68 3.53
CA GLN A 402 -18.69 -19.76 3.49
C GLN A 402 -18.30 -19.38 2.07
N LEU A 403 -18.31 -20.34 1.13
CA LEU A 403 -18.01 -20.08 -0.28
C LEU A 403 -19.06 -19.15 -0.91
N SER A 404 -20.35 -19.34 -0.63
CA SER A 404 -21.41 -18.48 -1.13
C SER A 404 -21.28 -17.06 -0.58
N LEU A 405 -21.00 -16.89 0.72
CA LEU A 405 -20.83 -15.58 1.34
C LEU A 405 -19.60 -14.83 0.80
N VAL A 406 -18.43 -15.47 0.81
CA VAL A 406 -17.19 -14.87 0.31
C VAL A 406 -17.22 -14.68 -1.20
N GLY A 407 -17.79 -15.64 -1.94
CA GLY A 407 -17.96 -15.56 -3.38
C GLY A 407 -18.86 -14.39 -3.77
N THR A 408 -20.01 -14.22 -3.10
CA THR A 408 -20.92 -13.08 -3.34
C THR A 408 -20.25 -11.75 -3.00
N ALA A 409 -19.57 -11.66 -1.85
CA ALA A 409 -18.81 -10.47 -1.48
C ALA A 409 -17.71 -10.13 -2.50
N THR A 410 -17.03 -11.15 -3.03
CA THR A 410 -16.00 -11.00 -4.06
C THR A 410 -16.57 -10.45 -5.36
N VAL A 411 -17.67 -11.03 -5.85
CA VAL A 411 -18.34 -10.58 -7.06
C VAL A 411 -18.88 -9.16 -6.87
N ALA A 412 -19.50 -8.87 -5.72
CA ALA A 412 -20.00 -7.53 -5.42
C ALA A 412 -18.88 -6.49 -5.42
N LEU A 413 -17.79 -6.71 -4.68
CA LEU A 413 -16.64 -5.78 -4.65
C LEU A 413 -16.01 -5.57 -6.03
N PHE A 414 -15.90 -6.65 -6.82
CA PHE A 414 -15.44 -6.52 -8.19
C PHE A 414 -16.36 -5.61 -9.01
N LEU A 415 -17.68 -5.88 -9.01
CA LEU A 415 -18.67 -5.06 -9.74
C LEU A 415 -18.65 -3.60 -9.31
N ILE A 416 -18.60 -3.33 -8.01
CA ILE A 416 -18.55 -1.98 -7.46
C ILE A 416 -17.28 -1.26 -7.93
N SER A 417 -16.14 -1.96 -7.96
CA SER A 417 -14.86 -1.40 -8.39
C SER A 417 -14.73 -1.14 -9.90
N LEU A 418 -15.64 -1.68 -10.74
CA LEU A 418 -15.68 -1.37 -12.17
C LEU A 418 -16.07 0.08 -12.44
N VAL A 419 -16.88 0.68 -11.57
CA VAL A 419 -17.35 2.07 -11.72
C VAL A 419 -16.16 3.06 -11.67
N PRO A 420 -15.36 3.14 -10.60
CA PRO A 420 -14.21 4.04 -10.58
C PRO A 420 -13.11 3.64 -11.59
N TYR A 421 -13.01 2.36 -11.94
CA TYR A 421 -12.11 1.92 -13.01
C TYR A 421 -12.50 2.50 -14.38
N SER A 422 -13.79 2.60 -14.66
CA SER A 422 -14.28 3.15 -15.94
C SER A 422 -14.05 4.64 -16.12
N TYR A 423 -13.71 5.39 -15.07
CA TYR A 423 -13.37 6.82 -15.19
C TYR A 423 -12.14 7.09 -16.06
N VAL A 424 -11.31 6.06 -16.26
CA VAL A 424 -10.15 6.12 -17.16
C VAL A 424 -10.58 6.33 -18.63
N GLU A 425 -11.76 5.84 -19.01
CA GLU A 425 -12.32 6.00 -20.36
C GLU A 425 -13.85 6.27 -20.30
N PRO A 426 -14.29 7.52 -20.54
CA PRO A 426 -15.69 7.91 -20.37
C PRO A 426 -16.71 7.10 -21.19
N GLY A 427 -16.33 6.57 -22.37
CA GLY A 427 -17.22 5.79 -23.22
C GLY A 427 -17.61 4.43 -22.64
N THR A 428 -16.75 3.83 -21.81
CA THR A 428 -16.99 2.55 -21.13
C THR A 428 -17.87 2.76 -19.90
N HIS A 429 -17.73 3.90 -19.22
CA HIS A 429 -18.55 4.26 -18.06
C HIS A 429 -20.05 4.17 -18.38
N GLY A 430 -20.49 4.77 -19.50
CA GLY A 430 -21.89 4.70 -19.94
C GLY A 430 -22.37 3.30 -20.39
N ARG A 431 -21.45 2.37 -20.70
CA ARG A 431 -21.78 0.99 -21.10
C ARG A 431 -21.84 0.01 -19.94
N LEU A 432 -21.38 0.40 -18.76
CA LEU A 432 -21.44 -0.46 -17.58
C LEU A 432 -22.88 -0.71 -17.17
N TRP A 433 -23.13 -1.91 -16.63
CA TRP A 433 -24.44 -2.31 -16.12
C TRP A 433 -24.96 -1.31 -15.08
N THR A 434 -26.21 -0.87 -15.23
CA THR A 434 -26.85 0.10 -14.32
C THR A 434 -26.90 -0.40 -12.87
N GLY A 435 -26.98 -1.72 -12.67
CA GLY A 435 -26.87 -2.34 -11.35
C GLY A 435 -25.52 -2.07 -10.66
N ALA A 436 -24.41 -2.04 -11.42
CA ALA A 436 -23.09 -1.72 -10.87
C ALA A 436 -23.03 -0.27 -10.35
N HIS A 437 -23.60 0.68 -11.09
CA HIS A 437 -23.70 2.08 -10.66
C HIS A 437 -24.54 2.23 -9.38
N ARG A 438 -25.69 1.55 -9.29
CA ARG A 438 -26.53 1.58 -8.09
C ARG A 438 -25.82 0.98 -6.87
N LEU A 439 -25.15 -0.16 -7.06
CA LEU A 439 -24.37 -0.80 -6.00
C LEU A 439 -23.23 0.11 -5.52
N PHE A 440 -22.51 0.76 -6.45
CA PHE A 440 -21.47 1.72 -6.11
C PHE A 440 -22.01 2.92 -5.34
N GLY A 441 -23.05 3.59 -5.84
CA GLY A 441 -23.65 4.74 -5.16
C GLY A 441 -24.19 4.40 -3.76
N ALA A 442 -24.66 3.17 -3.56
CA ALA A 442 -25.13 2.71 -2.25
C ALA A 442 -24.01 2.55 -1.20
N VAL A 443 -22.75 2.38 -1.60
CA VAL A 443 -21.61 2.12 -0.69
C VAL A 443 -20.45 3.10 -0.86
N GLU A 444 -20.60 4.14 -1.68
CA GLU A 444 -19.53 5.11 -1.98
C GLU A 444 -18.98 5.79 -0.71
N HIS A 445 -19.87 6.12 0.23
CA HIS A 445 -19.52 6.71 1.53
C HIS A 445 -18.66 5.79 2.41
N LEU A 446 -18.63 4.48 2.13
CA LEU A 446 -17.78 3.49 2.81
C LEU A 446 -16.38 3.38 2.19
N GLN A 447 -16.10 4.06 1.07
CA GLN A 447 -14.78 4.08 0.42
C GLN A 447 -14.24 2.68 0.05
N LEU A 448 -15.14 1.74 -0.28
CA LEU A 448 -14.78 0.34 -0.60
C LEU A 448 -14.15 0.18 -1.98
N ALA A 449 -14.36 1.14 -2.88
CA ALA A 449 -13.75 1.17 -4.20
C ALA A 449 -13.50 2.62 -4.63
N ASN A 450 -12.28 2.93 -5.04
CA ASN A 450 -11.86 4.29 -5.33
C ASN A 450 -11.17 4.41 -6.70
N SER A 451 -11.04 5.65 -7.18
CA SER A 451 -10.30 5.99 -8.39
C SER A 451 -8.88 6.44 -8.05
N TYR A 452 -7.93 6.15 -8.94
CA TYR A 452 -6.50 6.43 -8.73
C TYR A 452 -5.93 7.20 -9.91
N GLY A 453 -5.04 8.15 -9.64
CA GLY A 453 -4.46 9.00 -10.68
C GLY A 453 -3.46 10.03 -10.16
N LEU A 454 -2.44 9.56 -9.44
CA LEU A 454 -1.37 10.40 -8.93
C LEU A 454 -0.54 11.01 -10.06
N PHE A 455 -0.15 12.28 -9.89
CA PHE A 455 0.69 13.03 -10.82
C PHE A 455 0.19 13.05 -12.27
N ARG A 456 -1.15 13.08 -12.45
CA ARG A 456 -1.78 13.13 -13.77
C ARG A 456 -1.16 14.20 -14.67
N ARG A 457 -0.92 15.40 -14.12
CA ARG A 457 -0.22 16.51 -14.79
C ARG A 457 1.01 16.85 -13.99
N MET A 458 2.12 17.04 -14.69
CA MET A 458 3.33 17.56 -14.05
C MET A 458 3.10 19.01 -13.63
N THR A 459 3.39 19.30 -12.37
CA THR A 459 3.32 20.64 -11.80
C THR A 459 4.72 21.24 -11.69
N GLY A 460 4.82 22.57 -11.60
CA GLY A 460 6.11 23.26 -11.47
C GLY A 460 6.96 23.29 -12.75
N LEU A 461 6.34 23.19 -13.94
CA LEU A 461 7.03 23.41 -15.21
C LEU A 461 7.49 24.88 -15.26
N GLY A 462 8.78 25.13 -15.06
CA GLY A 462 9.34 26.47 -14.89
C GLY A 462 9.57 26.90 -13.44
N GLY A 463 9.70 25.94 -12.52
CA GLY A 463 10.05 26.14 -11.12
C GLY A 463 8.96 25.64 -10.17
N ARG A 464 9.37 24.95 -9.13
CA ARG A 464 8.48 24.42 -8.08
C ARG A 464 7.87 25.59 -7.29
N PRO A 465 6.55 25.84 -7.36
CA PRO A 465 5.96 26.89 -6.54
C PRO A 465 5.97 26.49 -5.06
N GLU A 466 6.38 27.42 -4.21
CA GLU A 466 6.39 27.24 -2.76
C GLU A 466 5.85 28.49 -2.08
N VAL A 467 4.97 28.28 -1.11
CA VAL A 467 4.47 29.35 -0.25
C VAL A 467 5.34 29.42 1.00
N VAL A 468 5.90 30.60 1.24
CA VAL A 468 6.73 30.93 2.40
C VAL A 468 5.90 31.85 3.30
N LEU A 469 5.67 31.41 4.54
CA LEU A 469 5.02 32.22 5.56
C LEU A 469 6.05 33.11 6.23
N GLU A 470 5.68 34.37 6.47
CA GLU A 470 6.52 35.34 7.14
C GLU A 470 5.72 36.00 8.26
N GLY A 471 6.34 36.17 9.42
CA GLY A 471 5.79 36.93 10.54
C GLY A 471 6.57 38.22 10.77
N SER A 472 5.93 39.18 11.43
CA SER A 472 6.57 40.43 11.84
C SER A 472 5.93 40.99 13.10
N TYR A 473 6.72 41.71 13.91
CA TYR A 473 6.22 42.45 15.07
C TYR A 473 5.83 43.89 14.71
N ASP A 474 6.50 44.50 13.72
CA ASP A 474 6.38 45.91 13.35
C ASP A 474 5.79 46.14 11.95
N GLY A 475 5.67 45.10 11.12
CA GLY A 475 5.21 45.18 9.73
C GLY A 475 6.31 45.52 8.71
N HIS A 476 7.53 45.80 9.17
CA HIS A 476 8.67 46.19 8.33
C HIS A 476 9.74 45.10 8.27
N HIS A 477 10.08 44.50 9.41
CA HIS A 477 11.05 43.41 9.50
C HIS A 477 10.31 42.07 9.49
N TRP A 478 10.53 41.29 8.44
CA TRP A 478 9.84 40.02 8.21
C TRP A 478 10.78 38.84 8.43
N THR A 479 10.35 37.88 9.24
CA THR A 479 11.09 36.64 9.51
C THR A 479 10.32 35.45 8.95
N GLU A 480 11.00 34.62 8.16
CA GLU A 480 10.42 33.41 7.58
C GLU A 480 10.09 32.37 8.65
N ILE A 481 8.91 31.77 8.53
CA ILE A 481 8.46 30.64 9.33
C ILE A 481 8.85 29.36 8.59
N GLU A 482 9.96 28.75 9.03
CA GLU A 482 10.47 27.52 8.43
C GLU A 482 9.63 26.29 8.83
N PHE A 483 9.23 25.48 7.85
CA PHE A 483 8.54 24.22 8.06
C PHE A 483 9.52 23.06 8.24
N MET A 484 9.10 22.03 8.98
CA MET A 484 9.89 20.82 9.21
C MET A 484 10.18 20.01 7.94
N TYR A 485 9.25 19.86 6.99
CA TYR A 485 9.40 18.83 5.97
C TYR A 485 9.39 19.35 4.53
N LYS A 486 8.56 20.35 4.22
CA LYS A 486 8.61 20.99 2.90
C LYS A 486 9.89 21.83 2.71
N PRO A 487 10.32 22.06 1.44
CA PRO A 487 11.41 22.99 1.14
C PRO A 487 11.16 24.40 1.69
N GLY A 488 12.24 25.10 2.05
CA GLY A 488 12.18 26.44 2.63
C GLY A 488 13.57 27.05 2.62
N ASN A 489 14.32 26.80 3.70
CA ASN A 489 15.73 27.18 3.81
C ASN A 489 16.57 26.60 2.66
N LEU A 490 17.34 27.46 1.99
CA LEU A 490 18.09 27.10 0.78
C LEU A 490 19.26 26.14 1.05
N SER A 491 19.88 26.25 2.22
CA SER A 491 21.01 25.40 2.64
C SER A 491 20.57 24.06 3.22
N ARG A 492 19.28 23.85 3.43
CA ARG A 492 18.77 22.64 4.07
C ARG A 492 18.48 21.54 3.04
N PRO A 493 19.07 20.33 3.21
CA PRO A 493 18.70 19.20 2.38
C PRO A 493 17.23 18.79 2.59
N PRO A 494 16.56 18.28 1.56
CA PRO A 494 15.24 17.66 1.73
C PRO A 494 15.33 16.49 2.72
N PRO A 495 14.42 16.33 3.69
CA PRO A 495 14.51 15.27 4.68
C PRO A 495 14.02 13.91 4.17
N VAL A 496 14.41 12.82 4.84
CA VAL A 496 13.78 11.49 4.69
C VAL A 496 12.80 11.31 5.84
N VAL A 497 11.51 11.23 5.52
CA VAL A 497 10.41 11.22 6.52
C VAL A 497 9.52 9.98 6.43
N VAL A 498 9.65 9.16 5.38
CA VAL A 498 8.90 7.89 5.25
C VAL A 498 9.03 7.06 6.54
N PRO A 499 7.95 6.48 7.09
CA PRO A 499 6.57 6.44 6.57
C PRO A 499 5.61 7.53 7.11
N HIS A 500 6.14 8.60 7.71
CA HIS A 500 5.33 9.73 8.18
C HIS A 500 4.64 10.45 7.00
N GLN A 501 3.39 10.87 7.23
CA GLN A 501 2.63 11.72 6.32
C GLN A 501 2.45 13.11 6.93
N PRO A 502 3.29 14.11 6.59
CA PRO A 502 3.10 15.49 7.04
C PRO A 502 1.96 16.16 6.28
N ARG A 503 0.77 16.15 6.85
CA ARG A 503 -0.47 16.53 6.14
C ARG A 503 -0.52 18.03 5.86
N LEU A 504 0.03 18.85 6.76
CA LEU A 504 0.12 20.29 6.56
C LEU A 504 1.08 20.64 5.41
N ASP A 505 2.29 20.11 5.40
CA ASP A 505 3.28 20.35 4.34
C ASP A 505 2.77 19.89 2.96
N TRP A 506 2.07 18.75 2.91
CA TRP A 506 1.42 18.31 1.68
C TRP A 506 0.31 19.27 1.22
N GLN A 507 -0.53 19.75 2.13
CA GLN A 507 -1.54 20.75 1.79
C GLN A 507 -0.92 22.08 1.36
N MET A 508 0.20 22.50 1.96
CA MET A 508 0.96 23.68 1.53
C MET A 508 1.46 23.55 0.09
N TRP A 509 1.92 22.36 -0.31
CA TRP A 509 2.30 22.09 -1.71
C TRP A 509 1.11 22.24 -2.66
N PHE A 510 -0.08 21.73 -2.29
CA PHE A 510 -1.29 21.94 -3.09
C PHE A 510 -1.73 23.40 -3.14
N ALA A 511 -1.64 24.13 -2.03
CA ALA A 511 -1.99 25.55 -1.95
C ALA A 511 -1.11 26.40 -2.87
N ALA A 512 0.18 26.08 -3.01
CA ALA A 512 1.11 26.80 -3.87
C ALA A 512 0.77 26.73 -5.38
N LEU A 513 -0.06 25.78 -5.80
CA LEU A 513 -0.46 25.58 -7.21
C LEU A 513 -1.53 26.56 -7.70
N GLY A 514 -2.18 27.31 -6.80
CA GLY A 514 -3.25 28.24 -7.13
C GLY A 514 -3.24 29.47 -6.23
N PRO A 515 -4.28 30.30 -6.26
CA PRO A 515 -4.46 31.39 -5.30
C PRO A 515 -4.86 30.85 -3.91
N HIS A 516 -4.59 31.62 -2.86
CA HIS A 516 -4.95 31.26 -1.48
C HIS A 516 -6.46 31.04 -1.28
N THR A 517 -7.31 31.68 -2.10
CA THR A 517 -8.77 31.53 -2.06
C THR A 517 -9.25 30.11 -2.38
N HIS A 518 -8.44 29.32 -3.09
CA HIS A 518 -8.73 27.89 -3.33
C HIS A 518 -8.40 27.01 -2.12
N SER A 519 -7.72 27.54 -1.11
CA SER A 519 -7.29 26.84 0.11
C SER A 519 -7.84 27.52 1.38
N PRO A 520 -9.16 27.44 1.66
CA PRO A 520 -9.78 28.09 2.82
C PRO A 520 -9.08 27.81 4.16
N TRP A 521 -8.59 26.58 4.34
CA TRP A 521 -7.88 26.14 5.53
C TRP A 521 -6.62 26.99 5.83
N PHE A 522 -6.00 27.59 4.79
CA PHE A 522 -4.84 28.46 4.92
C PHE A 522 -5.16 29.73 5.72
N THR A 523 -6.35 30.30 5.52
CA THR A 523 -6.81 31.47 6.31
C THR A 523 -6.90 31.13 7.79
N SER A 524 -7.37 29.91 8.10
CA SER A 524 -7.41 29.42 9.48
C SER A 524 -5.99 29.19 10.04
N LEU A 525 -5.06 28.67 9.23
CA LEU A 525 -3.65 28.53 9.62
C LEU A 525 -3.07 29.89 10.02
N VAL A 526 -3.24 30.92 9.19
CA VAL A 526 -2.78 32.29 9.47
C VAL A 526 -3.36 32.82 10.78
N LEU A 527 -4.68 32.69 10.98
CA LEU A 527 -5.35 33.09 12.22
C LEU A 527 -4.74 32.40 13.44
N ARG A 528 -4.49 31.08 13.38
CA ARG A 528 -3.95 30.32 14.52
C ARG A 528 -2.49 30.67 14.82
N LEU A 529 -1.70 31.02 13.81
CA LEU A 529 -0.33 31.50 13.99
C LEU A 529 -0.30 32.89 14.63
N LEU A 530 -1.16 33.81 14.19
CA LEU A 530 -1.34 35.13 14.82
C LEU A 530 -1.79 35.03 16.28
N GLN A 531 -2.62 34.02 16.60
CA GLN A 531 -3.05 33.72 17.98
C GLN A 531 -1.97 33.03 18.83
N GLY A 532 -0.84 32.61 18.25
CA GLY A 532 0.20 31.86 18.95
C GLY A 532 -0.24 30.48 19.43
N LYS A 533 -1.14 29.80 18.72
CA LYS A 533 -1.64 28.48 19.14
C LYS A 533 -0.58 27.40 19.00
N GLU A 534 -0.02 26.98 20.13
CA GLU A 534 1.05 25.98 20.20
C GLU A 534 0.74 24.67 19.45
N PRO A 535 -0.48 24.07 19.51
CA PRO A 535 -0.77 22.86 18.75
C PRO A 535 -0.57 23.01 17.24
N VAL A 536 -0.85 24.20 16.68
CA VAL A 536 -0.64 24.51 15.26
C VAL A 536 0.83 24.79 14.97
N ILE A 537 1.51 25.52 15.86
CA ILE A 537 2.96 25.76 15.77
C ILE A 537 3.71 24.42 15.73
N ARG A 538 3.30 23.42 16.51
CA ARG A 538 3.90 22.07 16.53
C ARG A 538 3.77 21.31 15.21
N LEU A 539 2.82 21.67 14.33
CA LEU A 539 2.76 21.12 12.97
C LEU A 539 3.84 21.71 12.05
N VAL A 540 4.25 22.95 12.32
CA VAL A 540 5.28 23.66 11.56
C VAL A 540 6.67 23.33 12.09
N GLN A 541 6.83 23.32 13.43
CA GLN A 541 8.05 22.98 14.16
C GLN A 541 7.72 22.16 15.42
N SER A 542 8.12 20.89 15.47
CA SER A 542 7.94 19.99 16.61
C SER A 542 8.58 20.55 17.88
N GLN A 543 9.80 21.09 17.74
CA GLN A 543 10.51 21.81 18.79
C GLN A 543 10.11 23.28 18.75
N VAL A 544 9.21 23.68 19.66
CA VAL A 544 8.68 25.04 19.73
C VAL A 544 9.79 26.09 19.80
N ALA A 545 10.94 25.81 20.43
CA ALA A 545 12.08 26.72 20.49
C ALA A 545 12.68 27.10 19.11
N ARG A 546 12.50 26.27 18.07
CA ARG A 546 12.95 26.57 16.69
C ARG A 546 11.99 27.49 15.95
N TYR A 547 10.76 27.67 16.44
CA TYR A 547 9.82 28.60 15.85
C TYR A 547 10.23 30.04 16.19
N PRO A 548 10.41 30.94 15.20
CA PRO A 548 10.98 32.27 15.45
C PRO A 548 10.15 33.13 16.40
N PHE A 549 8.82 32.91 16.44
CA PHE A 549 7.88 33.67 17.26
C PHE A 549 7.40 32.89 18.50
N HIS A 550 8.24 32.00 19.05
CA HIS A 550 7.86 31.14 20.19
C HIS A 550 7.67 31.90 21.51
N LYS A 551 8.39 33.01 21.71
CA LYS A 551 8.28 33.82 22.93
C LYS A 551 7.04 34.70 22.94
N GLN A 552 6.71 35.26 21.77
CA GLN A 552 5.58 36.15 21.57
C GLN A 552 5.04 35.93 20.14
N PRO A 553 3.72 35.76 19.96
CA PRO A 553 3.13 35.61 18.64
C PRO A 553 3.39 36.84 17.76
N PRO A 554 3.52 36.66 16.43
CA PRO A 554 3.73 37.77 15.51
C PRO A 554 2.49 38.67 15.47
N THR A 555 2.70 39.99 15.35
CA THR A 555 1.62 40.98 15.18
C THR A 555 1.01 40.89 13.78
N TYR A 556 1.86 40.64 12.79
CA TYR A 556 1.51 40.54 11.38
C TYR A 556 1.99 39.22 10.79
N VAL A 557 1.19 38.64 9.93
CA VAL A 557 1.55 37.47 9.12
C VAL A 557 1.19 37.75 7.67
N ARG A 558 2.09 37.38 6.76
CA ARG A 558 1.87 37.37 5.31
C ARG A 558 2.40 36.08 4.70
N ALA A 559 2.10 35.87 3.43
CA ALA A 559 2.68 34.75 2.69
C ALA A 559 3.16 35.19 1.31
N GLN A 560 4.36 34.76 0.95
CA GLN A 560 5.01 35.04 -0.32
C GLN A 560 5.09 33.77 -1.15
N ARG A 561 4.87 33.86 -2.46
CA ARG A 561 5.09 32.73 -3.39
C ARG A 561 6.44 32.88 -4.08
N TYR A 562 7.23 31.83 -4.00
CA TYR A 562 8.50 31.69 -4.70
C TYR A 562 8.42 30.52 -5.67
N LYS A 563 9.30 30.53 -6.67
CA LYS A 563 9.68 29.34 -7.42
C LYS A 563 11.01 28.82 -6.91
N TYR A 564 11.09 27.53 -6.67
CA TYR A 564 12.28 26.83 -6.21
C TYR A 564 12.83 25.94 -7.32
N TRP A 565 14.16 25.81 -7.33
CA TRP A 565 14.91 24.86 -8.14
C TRP A 565 15.99 24.21 -7.29
N PHE A 566 16.40 23.00 -7.62
CA PHE A 566 17.62 22.44 -7.06
C PHE A 566 18.83 23.30 -7.46
N SER A 567 19.80 23.35 -6.55
CA SER A 567 21.12 23.93 -6.82
C SER A 567 21.86 23.14 -7.90
N GLN A 568 22.76 23.81 -8.61
CA GLN A 568 23.61 23.15 -9.59
C GLN A 568 24.80 22.45 -8.90
N PRO A 569 25.33 21.34 -9.46
CA PRO A 569 26.54 20.73 -8.94
C PRO A 569 27.70 21.75 -8.96
N GLY A 570 28.29 22.02 -7.78
CA GLY A 570 29.35 23.02 -7.60
C GLY A 570 28.93 24.24 -6.78
N GLU A 571 27.63 24.52 -6.63
CA GLU A 571 27.13 25.55 -5.71
C GLU A 571 27.26 25.05 -4.25
N GLN A 572 28.37 25.39 -3.59
CA GLN A 572 28.66 24.90 -2.24
C GLN A 572 27.65 25.42 -1.20
N GLY A 573 27.19 24.53 -0.32
CA GLY A 573 26.36 24.89 0.84
C GLY A 573 24.89 25.20 0.53
N GLN A 574 24.44 25.07 -0.72
CA GLN A 574 23.04 25.26 -1.12
C GLN A 574 22.47 23.99 -1.73
N TRP A 575 21.24 23.64 -1.34
CA TRP A 575 20.44 22.58 -1.96
C TRP A 575 19.39 23.13 -2.92
N TRP A 576 19.01 24.39 -2.71
CA TRP A 576 17.97 25.07 -3.45
C TRP A 576 18.39 26.45 -3.91
N ARG A 577 17.78 26.89 -5.01
CA ARG A 577 17.71 28.28 -5.46
C ARG A 577 16.25 28.67 -5.48
N ARG A 578 15.93 29.94 -5.22
CA ARG A 578 14.56 30.43 -5.32
C ARG A 578 14.49 31.80 -5.97
N GLN A 579 13.34 32.08 -6.58
CA GLN A 579 12.99 33.38 -7.15
C GLN A 579 11.62 33.78 -6.65
N TRP A 580 11.49 35.01 -6.17
CA TRP A 580 10.19 35.56 -5.77
C TRP A 580 9.28 35.73 -6.99
N VAL A 581 7.99 35.44 -6.84
CA VAL A 581 6.99 35.55 -7.91
C VAL A 581 5.94 36.60 -7.60
N GLU A 582 5.23 36.43 -6.49
CA GLU A 582 4.14 37.32 -6.09
C GLU A 582 3.84 37.19 -4.60
N GLU A 583 3.07 38.14 -4.08
CA GLU A 583 2.40 37.99 -2.80
C GLU A 583 1.28 36.93 -2.92
N PHE A 584 1.35 35.90 -2.08
CA PHE A 584 0.36 34.81 -2.06
C PHE A 584 -0.82 35.15 -1.15
N PHE A 585 -0.54 35.73 0.02
CA PHE A 585 -1.53 36.12 1.02
C PHE A 585 -1.10 37.46 1.63
N PRO A 586 -2.00 38.46 1.69
CA PRO A 586 -1.66 39.80 2.14
C PRO A 586 -1.23 39.82 3.61
N SER A 587 -0.49 40.87 3.98
CA SER A 587 -0.20 41.14 5.40
C SER A 587 -1.47 41.42 6.17
N VAL A 588 -1.72 40.64 7.21
CA VAL A 588 -2.88 40.80 8.10
C VAL A 588 -2.46 40.70 9.57
N SER A 589 -3.27 41.31 10.44
CA SER A 589 -3.16 41.20 11.90
C SER A 589 -4.47 40.72 12.53
N LEU A 590 -4.47 40.48 13.85
CA LEU A 590 -5.71 40.16 14.56
C LEU A 590 -6.67 41.36 14.54
N GLY A 591 -7.91 41.13 14.11
CA GLY A 591 -8.93 42.17 13.94
C GLY A 591 -8.90 42.87 12.58
N ASP A 592 -7.98 42.49 11.68
CA ASP A 592 -7.94 43.02 10.32
C ASP A 592 -9.25 42.72 9.55
N PRO A 593 -9.90 43.73 8.94
CA PRO A 593 -11.14 43.54 8.18
C PRO A 593 -11.03 42.52 7.03
N THR A 594 -9.85 42.41 6.41
CA THR A 594 -9.56 41.48 5.32
C THR A 594 -9.58 40.05 5.85
N LEU A 595 -8.90 39.80 6.97
CA LEU A 595 -8.87 38.49 7.62
C LEU A 595 -10.27 38.09 8.07
N GLU A 596 -11.02 39.00 8.71
CA GLU A 596 -12.40 38.74 9.13
C GLU A 596 -13.34 38.44 7.96
N THR A 597 -13.17 39.14 6.83
CA THR A 597 -13.95 38.90 5.61
C THR A 597 -13.69 37.50 5.05
N LEU A 598 -12.42 37.08 4.96
CA LEU A 598 -12.06 35.74 4.50
C LEU A 598 -12.58 34.66 5.46
N LEU A 599 -12.48 34.87 6.77
CA LEU A 599 -13.00 33.94 7.78
C LEU A 599 -14.53 33.80 7.68
N ARG A 600 -15.25 34.89 7.40
CA ARG A 600 -16.71 34.86 7.16
C ARG A 600 -17.05 34.12 5.87
N GLN A 601 -16.38 34.48 4.78
CA GLN A 601 -16.59 33.89 3.46
C GLN A 601 -16.41 32.36 3.48
N PHE A 602 -15.40 31.87 4.19
CA PHE A 602 -15.13 30.45 4.32
C PHE A 602 -15.86 29.76 5.47
N GLY A 603 -16.71 30.47 6.21
CA GLY A 603 -17.45 29.90 7.35
C GLY A 603 -16.55 29.40 8.48
N LEU A 604 -15.39 30.02 8.67
CA LEU A 604 -14.38 29.66 9.67
C LEU A 604 -14.57 30.35 11.03
N GLN A 605 -15.45 31.34 11.12
CA GLN A 605 -15.80 31.99 12.38
C GLN A 605 -16.49 31.01 13.34
N GLU A 606 -16.03 30.97 14.59
CA GLU A 606 -16.61 30.12 15.62
C GLU A 606 -17.90 30.74 16.17
N LYS A 607 -19.06 30.27 15.67
CA LYS A 607 -20.38 30.70 16.19
C LYS A 607 -20.67 30.20 17.61
N SER A 608 -19.89 29.24 18.13
CA SER A 608 -20.11 28.67 19.46
C SER A 608 -18.78 28.28 20.10
N PRO A 609 -18.52 28.68 21.35
CA PRO A 609 -17.34 28.24 22.08
C PRO A 609 -17.34 26.72 22.23
N PRO A 610 -16.17 26.10 22.50
CA PRO A 610 -16.13 24.70 22.87
C PRO A 610 -17.08 24.45 24.03
N ARG A 611 -17.98 23.47 23.91
CA ARG A 611 -18.59 22.89 25.10
C ARG A 611 -17.43 22.27 25.86
N THR A 612 -16.94 22.93 26.90
CA THR A 612 -16.02 22.38 27.89
C THR A 612 -16.75 21.25 28.60
N ARG A 613 -16.81 20.07 27.98
CA ARG A 613 -17.26 18.87 28.67
C ARG A 613 -16.14 18.42 29.59
N SER A 614 -16.55 17.95 30.76
CA SER A 614 -15.71 17.53 31.89
C SER A 614 -14.35 16.96 31.45
N ALA A 615 -13.30 17.74 31.64
CA ALA A 615 -11.91 17.28 31.60
C ALA A 615 -11.62 16.21 32.69
N ASN A 616 -12.62 15.85 33.51
CA ASN A 616 -12.47 14.96 34.65
C ASN A 616 -12.81 13.50 34.31
N SER A 617 -13.09 13.15 33.05
CA SER A 617 -13.19 11.72 32.70
C SER A 617 -11.80 11.08 32.79
N THR A 618 -11.70 9.91 33.44
CA THR A 618 -10.45 9.16 33.59
C THR A 618 -9.79 8.89 32.25
N LEU A 619 -10.59 8.65 31.21
CA LEU A 619 -10.11 8.41 29.87
C LEU A 619 -9.53 9.68 29.20
N ALA A 620 -10.13 10.85 29.40
CA ALA A 620 -9.54 12.11 28.93
C ALA A 620 -8.19 12.41 29.61
N GLN A 621 -8.08 12.13 30.92
CA GLN A 621 -6.82 12.26 31.65
C GLN A 621 -5.75 11.29 31.15
N ALA A 622 -6.13 10.03 30.88
CA ALA A 622 -5.21 9.04 30.31
C ALA A 622 -4.72 9.43 28.91
N LEU A 623 -5.60 9.98 28.06
CA LEU A 623 -5.22 10.51 26.75
C LEU A 623 -4.26 11.70 26.89
N HIS A 624 -4.55 12.61 27.81
CA HIS A 624 -3.70 13.77 28.08
C HIS A 624 -2.32 13.35 28.60
N TRP A 625 -2.25 12.37 29.50
CA TRP A 625 -0.99 11.81 29.97
C TRP A 625 -0.22 11.11 28.85
N THR A 626 -0.89 10.29 28.04
CA THR A 626 -0.25 9.62 26.90
C THR A 626 0.32 10.65 25.93
N ARG A 627 -0.43 11.73 25.70
CA ARG A 627 0.01 12.86 24.88
C ARG A 627 1.24 13.52 25.48
N SER A 628 1.27 13.80 26.78
CA SER A 628 2.42 14.45 27.42
C SER A 628 3.70 13.62 27.27
N GLN A 629 3.60 12.29 27.38
CA GLN A 629 4.72 11.36 27.16
C GLN A 629 5.21 11.34 25.70
N LEU A 630 4.30 11.38 24.72
CA LEU A 630 4.64 11.29 23.30
C LEU A 630 4.98 12.65 22.67
N SER A 631 4.58 13.75 23.31
CA SER A 631 4.75 15.11 22.79
C SER A 631 6.19 15.56 22.51
N PRO A 632 7.23 15.07 23.21
CA PRO A 632 8.63 15.42 22.90
C PRO A 632 9.18 14.70 21.67
N LEU A 633 8.52 13.63 21.21
CA LEU A 633 9.01 12.81 20.10
C LEU A 633 8.56 13.40 18.76
N GLU A 634 9.50 13.55 17.83
CA GLU A 634 9.15 13.85 16.44
C GLU A 634 8.41 12.67 15.81
N ALA A 635 7.46 12.96 14.91
CA ALA A 635 6.64 11.91 14.31
C ALA A 635 7.48 10.83 13.56
N PRO A 636 8.49 11.18 12.74
CA PRO A 636 9.36 10.16 12.14
C PRO A 636 10.07 9.30 13.19
N ALA A 637 10.57 9.90 14.28
CA ALA A 637 11.24 9.17 15.35
C ALA A 637 10.30 8.20 16.06
N LEU A 638 9.05 8.59 16.32
CA LEU A 638 8.02 7.71 16.86
C LEU A 638 7.76 6.51 15.93
N LEU A 639 7.61 6.77 14.63
CA LEU A 639 7.30 5.74 13.63
C LEU A 639 8.44 4.73 13.47
N TRP A 640 9.68 5.22 13.35
CA TRP A 640 10.87 4.37 13.31
C TRP A 640 11.10 3.65 14.64
N GLY A 641 10.83 4.29 15.78
CA GLY A 641 10.87 3.66 17.09
C GLY A 641 9.92 2.47 17.21
N LEU A 642 8.67 2.61 16.73
CA LEU A 642 7.71 1.52 16.66
C LEU A 642 8.19 0.37 15.77
N LEU A 643 8.76 0.69 14.60
CA LEU A 643 9.32 -0.33 13.70
C LEU A 643 10.52 -1.06 14.32
N MET A 644 11.40 -0.32 15.00
CA MET A 644 12.56 -0.90 15.71
C MET A 644 12.10 -1.78 16.88
N ALA A 645 11.07 -1.38 17.62
CA ALA A 645 10.48 -2.22 18.66
C ALA A 645 9.91 -3.52 18.07
N VAL A 646 9.27 -3.46 16.91
CA VAL A 646 8.82 -4.67 16.19
C VAL A 646 10.00 -5.57 15.83
N GLY A 647 11.07 -5.00 15.28
CA GLY A 647 12.30 -5.72 14.96
C GLY A 647 12.92 -6.39 16.18
N ALA A 648 13.02 -5.68 17.30
CA ALA A 648 13.54 -6.20 18.56
C ALA A 648 12.70 -7.36 19.11
N VAL A 649 11.36 -7.22 19.14
CA VAL A 649 10.46 -8.30 19.58
C VAL A 649 10.60 -9.53 18.68
N ARG A 650 10.68 -9.34 17.36
CA ARG A 650 10.88 -10.44 16.39
C ARG A 650 12.22 -11.14 16.58
N PHE A 651 13.27 -10.38 16.84
CA PHE A 651 14.60 -10.91 17.11
C PHE A 651 14.62 -11.75 18.40
N VAL A 652 14.01 -11.24 19.49
CA VAL A 652 13.87 -11.99 20.75
C VAL A 652 13.04 -13.26 20.57
N GLN A 653 11.93 -13.20 19.82
CA GLN A 653 11.13 -14.38 19.49
C GLN A 653 11.93 -15.42 18.70
N ALA A 654 12.81 -15.00 17.80
CA ALA A 654 13.69 -15.90 17.04
C ALA A 654 14.75 -16.56 17.93
N LEU A 655 15.29 -15.83 18.92
CA LEU A 655 16.24 -16.39 19.90
C LEU A 655 15.60 -17.39 20.88
N LEU A 656 14.35 -17.13 21.29
CA LEU A 656 13.61 -18.00 22.22
C LEU A 656 12.95 -19.19 21.51
N ALA A 657 12.88 -19.19 20.18
CA ALA A 657 12.37 -20.34 19.44
C ALA A 657 13.28 -21.55 19.74
N PRO A 658 12.72 -22.73 20.07
CA PRO A 658 13.52 -23.93 20.30
C PRO A 658 14.40 -24.18 19.08
N CYS A 659 15.72 -24.11 19.24
CA CYS A 659 16.63 -24.63 18.25
C CYS A 659 16.28 -26.11 18.07
N SER A 660 15.62 -26.46 16.97
CA SER A 660 15.57 -27.85 16.53
C SER A 660 17.02 -28.24 16.26
N LEU A 661 17.66 -28.82 17.27
CA LEU A 661 18.95 -29.48 17.15
C LEU A 661 18.86 -30.39 15.93
N ARG A 662 19.68 -30.05 14.93
CA ARG A 662 19.97 -30.87 13.78
C ARG A 662 20.08 -32.32 14.25
N SER A 663 19.29 -33.18 13.64
CA SER A 663 19.44 -34.63 13.73
C SER A 663 20.91 -35.01 13.67
N SER A 664 21.45 -35.54 14.75
CA SER A 664 22.73 -36.23 14.73
C SER A 664 22.68 -37.32 13.65
N PRO A 665 23.74 -37.48 12.84
CA PRO A 665 23.71 -38.33 11.67
C PRO A 665 23.55 -39.81 12.07
N LEU A 666 22.74 -40.50 11.26
CA LEU A 666 22.52 -41.94 11.24
C LEU A 666 23.70 -42.76 11.79
N ALA A 667 23.45 -43.47 12.90
CA ALA A 667 24.25 -44.63 13.25
C ALA A 667 24.13 -45.67 12.10
N PRO A 668 25.26 -46.26 11.66
CA PRO A 668 25.32 -47.01 10.42
C PRO A 668 24.60 -48.36 10.57
N VAL A 669 23.65 -48.60 9.67
CA VAL A 669 23.07 -49.92 9.46
C VAL A 669 24.20 -50.85 9.00
N SER A 670 24.44 -51.88 9.80
CA SER A 670 25.38 -52.96 9.56
C SER A 670 25.24 -53.51 8.15
N GLY A 671 26.37 -53.52 7.45
CA GLY A 671 26.46 -53.93 6.06
C GLY A 671 26.01 -55.37 5.83
N GLU A 672 24.92 -55.52 5.08
CA GLU A 672 24.62 -56.75 4.38
C GLU A 672 25.59 -56.85 3.19
N LYS A 673 26.68 -57.58 3.44
CA LYS A 673 27.70 -57.92 2.45
C LYS A 673 27.07 -58.65 1.27
N ARG A 674 26.84 -57.91 0.18
CA ARG A 674 26.86 -58.47 -1.17
C ARG A 674 28.23 -59.08 -1.45
N ARG A 675 28.30 -60.38 -1.70
CA ARG A 675 29.39 -61.07 -2.42
C ARG A 675 28.84 -62.31 -3.14
N PRO A 676 29.48 -62.74 -4.25
CA PRO A 676 28.84 -62.60 -5.56
C PRO A 676 28.60 -63.92 -6.28
N ALA A 677 27.89 -63.80 -7.40
CA ALA A 677 27.65 -64.74 -8.49
C ALA A 677 28.69 -65.87 -8.62
N SER A 678 28.22 -67.11 -8.46
CA SER A 678 28.84 -68.30 -9.02
C SER A 678 28.15 -68.64 -10.34
N GLN A 679 28.83 -68.34 -11.45
CA GLN A 679 28.71 -69.07 -12.71
C GLN A 679 29.36 -70.46 -12.56
N LYS A 680 28.97 -71.37 -13.47
CA LYS A 680 29.34 -72.79 -13.68
C LYS A 680 28.23 -73.75 -13.24
N ASP A 681 27.80 -74.73 -14.01
CA ASP A 681 28.13 -75.14 -15.38
C ASP A 681 26.95 -75.98 -15.88
N SER A 682 26.86 -76.05 -17.19
CA SER A 682 26.00 -76.89 -18.04
C SER A 682 25.94 -78.38 -17.69
N GLY A 683 24.77 -78.98 -17.92
CA GLY A 683 24.52 -80.44 -18.00
C GLY A 683 23.05 -80.72 -17.65
N ALA A 684 22.09 -80.62 -18.57
CA ALA A 684 21.76 -81.56 -19.64
C ALA A 684 21.31 -82.94 -19.14
N ALA A 685 20.11 -83.35 -19.60
CA ALA A 685 19.43 -84.64 -19.42
C ALA A 685 18.90 -84.89 -18.00
N SER A 686 17.74 -85.50 -17.76
CA SER A 686 16.61 -85.99 -18.55
C SER A 686 15.57 -86.42 -17.49
N GLU A 687 14.33 -86.61 -17.94
CA GLU A 687 13.34 -87.51 -17.32
C GLU A 687 12.52 -87.07 -16.09
N GLN A 688 11.23 -86.91 -16.39
CA GLN A 688 10.07 -87.52 -15.73
C GLN A 688 9.80 -87.09 -14.29
N ALA A 689 8.83 -86.20 -14.08
CA ALA A 689 7.41 -86.58 -13.95
C ALA A 689 7.17 -87.61 -12.84
N THR A 690 6.85 -87.16 -11.62
CA THR A 690 5.57 -87.46 -10.96
C THR A 690 5.43 -86.74 -9.62
N ALA A 691 4.26 -86.09 -9.51
CA ALA A 691 3.41 -85.91 -8.34
C ALA A 691 4.01 -85.94 -6.92
N ALA A 692 3.74 -84.82 -6.24
CA ALA A 692 3.54 -84.74 -4.80
C ALA A 692 2.77 -85.95 -4.23
N PRO A 693 3.05 -86.29 -2.96
CA PRO A 693 2.14 -85.78 -1.94
C PRO A 693 2.86 -85.28 -0.69
N ASN A 694 2.33 -84.19 -0.15
CA ASN A 694 2.49 -83.80 1.25
C ASN A 694 2.11 -84.95 2.18
N PRO A 695 2.87 -85.16 3.26
CA PRO A 695 2.24 -85.48 4.54
C PRO A 695 2.59 -84.42 5.58
N CYS A 696 1.52 -83.91 6.17
CA CYS A 696 1.49 -83.24 7.45
C CYS A 696 2.19 -84.04 8.56
N SER A 697 2.54 -83.30 9.62
CA SER A 697 2.78 -83.78 11.00
C SER A 697 4.08 -84.57 11.18
N SER A 698 4.85 -84.46 12.26
CA SER A 698 4.79 -83.73 13.51
C SER A 698 6.14 -83.96 14.21
N SER A 699 6.41 -83.12 15.22
CA SER A 699 7.22 -83.44 16.41
C SER A 699 8.74 -83.68 16.28
N SER A 700 9.46 -82.74 16.91
CA SER A 700 10.60 -82.94 17.81
C SER A 700 11.85 -83.66 17.27
N ARG A 701 12.69 -82.90 16.57
CA ARG A 701 14.15 -83.03 16.66
C ARG A 701 14.65 -82.11 17.76
N THR A 702 15.41 -82.63 18.73
CA THR A 702 16.83 -82.27 18.87
C THR A 702 17.49 -82.99 20.06
N THR A 703 18.38 -83.91 19.71
CA THR A 703 19.78 -84.00 20.13
C THR A 703 20.14 -83.77 21.61
N ARG A 704 20.63 -84.81 22.30
CA ARG A 704 22.04 -85.31 22.27
C ARG A 704 23.00 -84.43 23.10
N ARG A 705 23.30 -84.88 24.32
CA ARG A 705 24.60 -84.75 25.02
C ARG A 705 24.57 -85.68 26.24
N LYS A 706 25.21 -86.86 26.19
CA LYS A 706 26.49 -87.14 26.89
C LYS A 706 26.55 -86.60 28.33
N LYS A 707 26.02 -87.36 29.30
CA LYS A 707 26.78 -88.19 30.23
C LYS A 707 25.83 -89.15 30.91
#